data_AF-A0A2E9RQN7-F1
#
_entry.id   AF-A0A2E9RQN7-F1
#
_cell.length_a   1.000
_cell.length_b   1.000
_cell.length_c   1.000
_cell.angle_alpha   90.00
_cell.angle_beta   90.00
_cell.angle_gamma   90.00
#
_symmetry.space_group_name_H-M   'P 1'
#
loop_
_entity.id
_entity.type
_entity.pdbx_description
1 polymer ?
#
loop_
_entity_poly.entity_id
_entity_poly.type
_entity_poly.pdbx_seq_one_letter_code
_entity_poly.pdbx_strand_id
1 'polypeptide(L)'
;MKTLSNGLSACSALLFVGAFSFLFWITPRPVLAQDAPPVPAVPAEPDAEGSSKGVILIAAKEGTTKFSMNGAALPDDLTKANAALSEGALIETGADGKVTLLFSNGTVSTVGPSTKVTLKEFSQEKFDAGDRSMGELNEEPSLSNVKLSLDFGSLIVGTKKLNKESSFDIESSVGTAGIRGTQFQVAQPAGGGFSLDVAESTVAFTPQGAAAPLPVVTGKGLDVAVGAAPVARPIKPAIAQAITQTNAGAFALTANVSLNVVTAKMDEAGSGEDGSNSEEGVEEGGEEGGEEGGEESSGDSGGDDSGGGDGGGESSAAAPAESPPVDNAQVLENNPDVKEGRKEGKIDERTKLVLALKLTQEQSTRFYAYPDEVQNDLLKEAPEVAQRLLDLNPPVEEALRYYDYAESTRENSLSALSDDLFAASLSTAFTERQLLDLLTYENAIRVKVLAEPAATSRRLMDVHFLGGDAVLFYGYSADLRGRILQLDKNEAVSALLRKKYDAATMAVVLGDENLVRFRTASDATVASPDETVDANVLGRSATFVADSHANGNDFLLDALLEMGEGKLTSDLLATGEEANRLLTDLTIAGGITSAHAFSAAEVTTNPFYVDAASVWKQVAADQFPDALTVALAGREVKLFAGDYSYSSILGSAADTFLVSASASLAVDGSVSFSGPADRSTRVVLAGGGTVSASSGTKLDVALADLAVASRHDLTLREVGVSAGSKVYLSSLRDMLIENVDVQATDEVRLDALRTLSADNLRFSEELRAIHMRATTLDLSNLDFPGQSAVRLESLKGGFDGKYPSFGSPNRAYGRVNFIENVRSGGNPLFDRSSFDLHGKNVSIGKIPGR
;
A
#
# COMPACT_ATOMS: atom_id res chain seq x y z
N MET A 1 49.14 35.09 22.64
CA MET A 1 50.40 34.34 22.88
C MET A 1 50.44 33.15 21.92
N LYS A 2 51.64 32.65 21.59
CA LYS A 2 52.02 31.29 21.11
C LYS A 2 50.98 30.46 20.32
N THR A 3 51.17 30.02 19.06
CA THR A 3 52.29 29.22 18.44
C THR A 3 52.55 27.89 19.18
N LEU A 4 52.90 26.75 18.58
CA LEU A 4 53.37 26.32 17.23
C LEU A 4 52.48 25.15 16.73
N SER A 5 52.37 24.71 15.46
CA SER A 5 53.19 24.73 14.24
C SER A 5 54.26 23.63 14.07
N ASN A 6 54.63 23.38 12.80
CA ASN A 6 55.67 22.47 12.25
C ASN A 6 55.18 21.03 12.01
N GLY A 7 55.61 20.31 10.94
CA GLY A 7 56.48 20.60 9.77
C GLY A 7 56.29 19.49 8.71
N LEU A 8 56.98 19.35 7.58
CA LEU A 8 58.11 19.99 6.86
C LEU A 8 58.06 19.42 5.39
N SER A 9 58.78 19.79 4.31
CA SER A 9 59.78 20.81 3.94
C SER A 9 59.74 20.92 2.38
N ALA A 10 59.67 22.09 1.75
CA ALA A 10 60.78 22.91 1.21
C ALA A 10 61.45 22.44 -0.12
N CYS A 11 61.84 23.44 -0.96
CA CYS A 11 62.68 23.38 -2.18
C CYS A 11 62.08 22.74 -3.47
N SER A 12 62.49 23.09 -4.70
CA SER A 12 63.03 24.36 -5.27
C SER A 12 63.17 24.25 -6.81
N ALA A 13 63.32 25.38 -7.53
CA ALA A 13 63.86 25.51 -8.92
C ALA A 13 63.07 24.86 -10.11
N LEU A 14 63.31 25.18 -11.40
CA LEU A 14 63.54 26.49 -12.08
C LEU A 14 63.44 26.34 -13.63
N LEU A 15 62.80 27.29 -14.33
CA LEU A 15 63.00 27.75 -15.74
C LEU A 15 62.90 26.82 -16.99
N PHE A 16 62.63 27.52 -18.12
CA PHE A 16 62.52 27.15 -19.56
C PHE A 16 61.13 26.73 -20.06
N VAL A 17 60.39 27.50 -20.89
CA VAL A 17 60.68 28.27 -22.14
C VAL A 17 60.91 27.36 -23.35
N GLY A 18 59.94 27.38 -24.29
CA GLY A 18 60.04 26.71 -25.59
C GLY A 18 58.70 26.69 -26.33
N ALA A 19 58.45 27.67 -27.20
CA ALA A 19 57.26 27.71 -28.06
C ALA A 19 57.68 27.79 -29.53
N PHE A 20 56.98 27.07 -30.42
CA PHE A 20 56.98 27.34 -31.85
C PHE A 20 55.72 26.80 -32.53
N SER A 21 55.05 27.65 -33.31
CA SER A 21 54.00 27.27 -34.25
C SER A 21 54.61 27.02 -35.64
N PHE A 22 53.96 26.28 -36.53
CA PHE A 22 53.31 26.93 -37.69
C PHE A 22 52.36 26.01 -38.48
N LEU A 23 51.20 26.61 -38.76
CA LEU A 23 50.18 26.32 -39.77
C LEU A 23 50.72 25.81 -41.13
N PHE A 24 49.99 24.88 -41.77
CA PHE A 24 49.69 24.99 -43.21
C PHE A 24 48.33 24.34 -43.57
N TRP A 25 47.58 25.00 -44.46
CA TRP A 25 46.32 24.53 -45.07
C TRP A 25 46.60 24.13 -46.53
N ILE A 26 45.84 23.17 -47.10
CA ILE A 26 45.36 23.14 -48.50
C ILE A 26 44.52 21.87 -48.73
N THR A 27 43.45 21.98 -49.54
CA THR A 27 42.71 20.86 -50.14
C THR A 27 42.74 21.01 -51.67
N PRO A 28 42.60 19.92 -52.46
CA PRO A 28 41.26 19.51 -52.90
C PRO A 28 41.04 17.98 -53.11
N ARG A 29 39.77 17.62 -53.40
CA ARG A 29 39.25 16.33 -53.93
C ARG A 29 39.59 16.18 -55.45
N PRO A 30 39.27 15.08 -56.21
CA PRO A 30 38.24 14.03 -55.99
C PRO A 30 38.53 12.56 -56.48
N VAL A 31 37.48 11.73 -56.43
CA VAL A 31 37.16 10.50 -57.22
C VAL A 31 37.40 9.10 -56.58
N LEU A 32 36.29 8.35 -56.66
CA LEU A 32 35.94 6.96 -56.33
C LEU A 32 36.86 5.80 -56.79
N ALA A 33 36.77 4.69 -56.02
CA ALA A 33 36.95 3.26 -56.40
C ALA A 33 38.35 2.81 -56.90
N GLN A 34 38.84 1.58 -56.64
CA GLN A 34 38.20 0.34 -56.16
C GLN A 34 39.22 -0.56 -55.42
N ASP A 35 38.73 -1.56 -54.67
CA ASP A 35 39.40 -2.76 -54.12
C ASP A 35 40.67 -2.62 -53.24
N ALA A 36 40.57 -3.15 -52.02
CA ALA A 36 41.67 -3.43 -51.11
C ALA A 36 41.69 -4.94 -50.71
N PRO A 37 42.82 -5.50 -50.25
CA PRO A 37 42.97 -6.95 -50.06
C PRO A 37 42.12 -7.52 -48.89
N PRO A 38 41.90 -8.85 -48.83
CA PRO A 38 41.11 -9.47 -47.77
C PRO A 38 41.75 -9.28 -46.39
N VAL A 39 40.92 -8.88 -45.42
CA VAL A 39 41.27 -8.81 -44.00
C VAL A 39 41.40 -10.24 -43.45
N PRO A 40 42.34 -10.53 -42.52
CA PRO A 40 42.46 -11.84 -41.91
C PRO A 40 41.16 -12.30 -41.23
N ALA A 41 40.91 -13.60 -41.23
CA ALA A 41 39.73 -14.18 -40.61
C ALA A 41 39.67 -13.83 -39.11
N VAL A 42 38.51 -13.33 -38.68
CA VAL A 42 38.14 -13.25 -37.26
C VAL A 42 38.09 -14.70 -36.73
N PRO A 43 38.61 -15.00 -35.52
CA PRO A 43 38.41 -16.31 -34.90
C PRO A 43 36.91 -16.60 -34.79
N ALA A 44 36.49 -17.83 -35.06
CA ALA A 44 35.12 -18.24 -34.81
C ALA A 44 34.79 -18.06 -33.32
N GLU A 45 33.62 -17.52 -33.03
CA GLU A 45 33.05 -17.56 -31.68
C GLU A 45 32.80 -19.04 -31.31
N PRO A 46 33.02 -19.45 -30.05
CA PRO A 46 32.74 -20.81 -29.63
C PRO A 46 31.23 -21.05 -29.63
N ASP A 47 30.77 -22.12 -30.28
CA ASP A 47 29.38 -22.54 -30.26
C ASP A 47 28.91 -22.77 -28.81
N ALA A 48 27.95 -21.95 -28.35
CA ALA A 48 27.54 -21.89 -26.96
C ALA A 48 26.52 -22.99 -26.59
N GLU A 49 26.97 -24.25 -26.58
CA GLU A 49 26.21 -25.40 -26.04
C GLU A 49 25.92 -25.23 -24.52
N GLY A 50 24.90 -24.44 -24.17
CA GLY A 50 24.46 -24.25 -22.78
C GLY A 50 23.58 -23.02 -22.49
N SER A 51 23.54 -22.02 -23.39
CA SER A 51 22.73 -20.82 -23.16
C SER A 51 21.23 -21.07 -23.42
N SER A 52 20.37 -20.54 -22.55
CA SER A 52 18.91 -20.59 -22.67
C SER A 52 18.29 -19.20 -22.64
N LYS A 53 17.00 -19.06 -22.99
CA LYS A 53 16.29 -17.78 -22.89
C LYS A 53 15.97 -17.49 -21.42
N GLY A 54 16.40 -16.34 -20.92
CA GLY A 54 16.01 -15.84 -19.61
C GLY A 54 14.57 -15.30 -19.64
N VAL A 55 13.94 -15.23 -18.47
CA VAL A 55 12.53 -14.80 -18.36
C VAL A 55 12.32 -13.76 -17.27
N ILE A 56 11.38 -12.85 -17.50
CA ILE A 56 10.91 -11.89 -16.50
C ILE A 56 9.52 -12.30 -16.04
N LEU A 57 9.34 -12.60 -14.76
CA LEU A 57 8.03 -12.79 -14.15
C LEU A 57 7.45 -11.43 -13.72
N ILE A 58 6.17 -11.19 -14.00
CA ILE A 58 5.43 -10.06 -13.43
C ILE A 58 5.15 -10.37 -11.95
N ALA A 59 5.84 -9.71 -11.02
CA ALA A 59 5.62 -9.90 -9.58
C ALA A 59 4.35 -9.18 -9.09
N ALA A 60 4.11 -7.96 -9.59
CA ALA A 60 2.89 -7.19 -9.37
C ALA A 60 2.62 -6.19 -10.51
N LYS A 61 1.35 -5.81 -10.70
CA LYS A 61 0.96 -4.66 -11.52
C LYS A 61 -0.15 -3.86 -10.83
N GLU A 62 -0.03 -2.55 -10.88
CA GLU A 62 -0.88 -1.56 -10.22
C GLU A 62 -1.30 -0.49 -11.25
N GLY A 63 -2.53 0.01 -11.15
CA GLY A 63 -3.05 1.07 -12.04
C GLY A 63 -3.07 0.70 -13.52
N THR A 64 -3.10 1.73 -14.37
CA THR A 64 -3.14 1.57 -15.83
C THR A 64 -1.84 0.98 -16.36
N THR A 65 -1.89 -0.25 -16.86
CA THR A 65 -0.74 -0.96 -17.43
C THR A 65 -1.10 -1.65 -18.74
N LYS A 66 -0.15 -1.72 -19.67
CA LYS A 66 -0.28 -2.43 -20.95
C LYS A 66 0.99 -3.21 -21.24
N PHE A 67 0.82 -4.35 -21.90
CA PHE A 67 1.90 -5.22 -22.33
C PHE A 67 1.66 -5.60 -23.79
N SER A 68 2.73 -5.66 -24.57
CA SER A 68 2.68 -6.05 -25.98
C SER A 68 3.96 -6.78 -26.37
N MET A 69 3.91 -7.57 -27.43
CA MET A 69 5.03 -8.32 -27.95
C MET A 69 4.99 -8.26 -29.48
N ASN A 70 6.10 -7.89 -30.11
CA ASN A 70 6.20 -7.71 -31.57
C ASN A 70 5.10 -6.81 -32.19
N GLY A 71 4.59 -5.85 -31.40
CA GLY A 71 3.54 -4.90 -31.79
C GLY A 71 2.10 -5.37 -31.56
N ALA A 72 1.87 -6.64 -31.18
CA ALA A 72 0.57 -7.15 -30.76
C ALA A 72 0.37 -6.99 -29.25
N ALA A 73 -0.82 -6.62 -28.79
CA ALA A 73 -1.13 -6.58 -27.35
C ALA A 73 -1.17 -8.00 -26.77
N LEU A 74 -0.58 -8.20 -25.59
CA LEU A 74 -0.67 -9.47 -24.88
C LEU A 74 -2.04 -9.61 -24.18
N PRO A 75 -2.66 -10.80 -24.19
CA PRO A 75 -3.93 -11.05 -23.51
C PRO A 75 -3.79 -11.07 -21.98
N ASP A 76 -4.89 -10.88 -21.26
CA ASP A 76 -4.89 -10.66 -19.81
C ASP A 76 -4.30 -11.83 -19.00
N ASP A 77 -4.41 -13.07 -19.48
CA ASP A 77 -3.80 -14.25 -18.87
C ASP A 77 -2.27 -14.22 -18.91
N LEU A 78 -1.68 -13.80 -20.03
CA LEU A 78 -0.23 -13.61 -20.18
C LEU A 78 0.31 -12.33 -19.51
N THR A 79 -0.54 -11.60 -18.78
CA THR A 79 -0.13 -10.38 -18.04
C THR A 79 -0.54 -10.37 -16.56
N LYS A 80 -0.91 -11.52 -16.00
CA LYS A 80 -1.17 -11.70 -14.56
C LYS A 80 0.13 -11.76 -13.74
N ALA A 81 0.00 -11.67 -12.41
CA ALA A 81 1.12 -11.99 -11.52
C ALA A 81 1.60 -13.43 -11.76
N ASN A 82 2.93 -13.63 -11.75
CA ASN A 82 3.66 -14.83 -12.14
C ASN A 82 3.57 -15.23 -13.63
N ALA A 83 2.94 -14.42 -14.51
CA ALA A 83 3.08 -14.59 -15.95
C ALA A 83 4.50 -14.21 -16.39
N ALA A 84 5.04 -14.95 -17.38
CA ALA A 84 6.38 -14.75 -17.90
C ALA A 84 6.37 -13.85 -19.15
N LEU A 85 7.31 -12.92 -19.20
CA LEU A 85 7.63 -12.07 -20.34
C LEU A 85 8.99 -12.50 -20.90
N SER A 86 9.03 -12.73 -22.21
CA SER A 86 10.22 -13.05 -22.99
C SER A 86 10.66 -11.84 -23.85
N GLU A 87 11.77 -12.02 -24.56
CA GLU A 87 12.36 -11.01 -25.45
C GLU A 87 11.34 -10.41 -26.45
N GLY A 88 11.45 -9.11 -26.72
CA GLY A 88 10.48 -8.38 -27.54
C GLY A 88 9.23 -7.89 -26.78
N ALA A 89 9.11 -8.18 -25.47
CA ALA A 89 8.09 -7.62 -24.61
C ALA A 89 8.28 -6.10 -24.41
N LEU A 90 7.23 -5.33 -24.70
CA LEU A 90 7.09 -3.90 -24.47
C LEU A 90 6.05 -3.66 -23.36
N ILE A 91 6.46 -2.94 -22.31
CA ILE A 91 5.66 -2.59 -21.14
C ILE A 91 5.38 -1.08 -21.16
N GLU A 92 4.13 -0.70 -20.98
CA GLU A 92 3.69 0.70 -20.89
C GLU A 92 2.85 0.94 -19.64
N THR A 93 3.13 2.02 -18.90
CA THR A 93 2.38 2.42 -17.69
C THR A 93 1.72 3.80 -17.86
N GLY A 94 0.53 3.97 -17.26
CA GLY A 94 -0.15 5.26 -17.16
C GLY A 94 0.40 6.14 -16.03
N ALA A 95 -0.23 7.29 -15.80
CA ALA A 95 0.16 8.23 -14.74
C ALA A 95 -0.10 7.68 -13.32
N ASP A 96 -0.91 6.64 -13.20
CA ASP A 96 -1.20 5.83 -12.01
C ASP A 96 -0.52 4.44 -12.04
N GLY A 97 0.13 4.09 -13.16
CA GLY A 97 0.57 2.73 -13.46
C GLY A 97 1.94 2.38 -12.87
N LYS A 98 2.08 1.17 -12.35
CA LYS A 98 3.34 0.62 -11.82
C LYS A 98 3.41 -0.88 -12.05
N VAL A 99 4.59 -1.41 -12.37
CA VAL A 99 4.82 -2.86 -12.57
C VAL A 99 6.10 -3.27 -11.85
N THR A 100 6.02 -4.29 -10.99
CA THR A 100 7.19 -4.91 -10.36
C THR A 100 7.54 -6.19 -11.12
N LEU A 101 8.80 -6.32 -11.50
CA LEU A 101 9.34 -7.38 -12.36
C LEU A 101 10.44 -8.16 -11.62
N LEU A 102 10.48 -9.47 -11.85
CA LEU A 102 11.46 -10.42 -11.32
C LEU A 102 12.16 -11.13 -12.48
N PHE A 103 13.47 -10.96 -12.62
CA PHE A 103 14.28 -11.61 -13.64
C PHE A 103 14.76 -12.97 -13.15
N SER A 104 14.94 -13.95 -14.04
CA SER A 104 15.47 -15.28 -13.71
C SER A 104 16.92 -15.29 -13.18
N ASN A 105 17.65 -14.17 -13.26
CA ASN A 105 18.94 -13.97 -12.61
C ASN A 105 18.84 -13.42 -11.17
N GLY A 106 17.62 -13.25 -10.64
CA GLY A 106 17.32 -12.72 -9.31
C GLY A 106 17.25 -11.20 -9.20
N THR A 107 17.45 -10.46 -10.30
CA THR A 107 17.24 -9.01 -10.34
C THR A 107 15.75 -8.66 -10.21
N VAL A 108 15.44 -7.60 -9.47
CA VAL A 108 14.11 -6.97 -9.45
C VAL A 108 14.16 -5.60 -10.12
N SER A 109 13.05 -5.21 -10.78
CA SER A 109 12.88 -3.88 -11.35
C SER A 109 11.45 -3.39 -11.16
N THR A 110 11.29 -2.14 -10.73
CA THR A 110 10.01 -1.45 -10.63
C THR A 110 9.90 -0.42 -11.75
N VAL A 111 8.99 -0.67 -12.69
CA VAL A 111 8.58 0.24 -13.75
C VAL A 111 7.63 1.29 -13.14
N GLY A 112 8.03 2.55 -13.15
CA GLY A 112 7.27 3.65 -12.54
C GLY A 112 6.16 4.22 -13.45
N PRO A 113 5.41 5.24 -12.99
CA PRO A 113 4.36 5.88 -13.78
C PRO A 113 4.86 6.56 -15.05
N SER A 114 4.00 6.58 -16.08
CA SER A 114 4.26 7.17 -17.40
C SER A 114 5.55 6.65 -18.05
N THR A 115 5.75 5.33 -18.04
CA THR A 115 6.96 4.66 -18.52
C THR A 115 6.69 3.77 -19.72
N LYS A 116 7.67 3.72 -20.63
CA LYS A 116 7.71 2.85 -21.81
C LYS A 116 9.08 2.17 -21.85
N VAL A 117 9.09 0.85 -21.64
CA VAL A 117 10.31 0.03 -21.60
C VAL A 117 10.16 -1.25 -22.41
N THR A 118 11.18 -1.61 -23.18
CA THR A 118 11.22 -2.84 -23.99
C THR A 118 12.34 -3.77 -23.52
N LEU A 119 12.05 -5.06 -23.37
CA LEU A 119 13.07 -6.10 -23.23
C LEU A 119 13.67 -6.40 -24.60
N LYS A 120 14.93 -6.00 -24.81
CA LYS A 120 15.66 -6.19 -26.09
C LYS A 120 16.41 -7.52 -26.17
N GLU A 121 16.91 -8.00 -25.04
CA GLU A 121 17.69 -9.24 -24.99
C GLU A 121 17.60 -9.85 -23.58
N PHE A 122 17.37 -11.17 -23.48
CA PHE A 122 17.63 -11.91 -22.24
C PHE A 122 18.12 -13.33 -22.52
N SER A 123 19.43 -13.55 -22.46
CA SER A 123 20.03 -14.88 -22.40
C SER A 123 20.52 -15.19 -20.99
N GLN A 124 20.40 -16.45 -20.58
CA GLN A 124 20.91 -16.96 -19.30
C GLN A 124 21.24 -18.45 -19.42
N GLU A 125 22.39 -18.87 -18.90
CA GLU A 125 22.73 -20.29 -18.81
C GLU A 125 21.78 -21.03 -17.86
N LYS A 126 21.47 -22.30 -18.14
CA LYS A 126 20.65 -23.11 -17.23
C LYS A 126 21.35 -23.31 -15.88
N PHE A 127 20.57 -23.31 -14.81
CA PHE A 127 21.06 -23.50 -13.43
C PHE A 127 20.24 -24.54 -12.68
N ASP A 128 20.87 -25.20 -11.71
CA ASP A 128 20.15 -26.04 -10.74
C ASP A 128 19.37 -25.16 -9.76
N ALA A 129 18.05 -25.31 -9.75
CA ALA A 129 17.18 -24.63 -8.80
C ALA A 129 17.39 -25.18 -7.37
N GLY A 130 17.39 -26.51 -7.21
CA GLY A 130 17.10 -27.17 -5.94
C GLY A 130 15.77 -26.71 -5.31
N ASP A 131 15.55 -27.02 -4.04
CA ASP A 131 14.36 -26.59 -3.29
C ASP A 131 14.43 -25.12 -2.79
N ARG A 132 15.14 -24.25 -3.51
CA ARG A 132 15.48 -22.89 -3.08
C ARG A 132 14.49 -21.84 -3.59
N SER A 133 14.47 -20.69 -2.92
CA SER A 133 13.72 -19.49 -3.29
C SER A 133 14.61 -18.33 -3.78
N MET A 134 14.00 -17.36 -4.47
CA MET A 134 14.65 -16.12 -4.91
C MET A 134 15.20 -15.25 -3.77
N GLY A 135 14.63 -15.38 -2.56
CA GLY A 135 15.11 -14.71 -1.36
C GLY A 135 16.51 -15.18 -0.93
N GLU A 136 16.80 -16.48 -1.08
CA GLU A 136 18.06 -17.11 -0.65
C GLU A 136 19.27 -16.78 -1.55
N LEU A 137 19.03 -16.29 -2.76
CA LEU A 137 20.10 -15.89 -3.69
C LEU A 137 20.85 -14.66 -3.17
N ASN A 138 22.17 -14.81 -2.96
CA ASN A 138 23.08 -13.71 -2.64
C ASN A 138 23.80 -13.15 -3.90
N GLU A 139 23.92 -14.00 -4.92
CA GLU A 139 24.44 -13.72 -6.25
C GLU A 139 23.53 -14.37 -7.30
N GLU A 140 23.66 -13.99 -8.56
CA GLU A 140 22.86 -14.60 -9.63
C GLU A 140 23.18 -16.10 -9.78
N PRO A 141 22.22 -16.95 -10.19
CA PRO A 141 22.39 -18.40 -10.17
C PRO A 141 23.22 -18.96 -11.34
N SER A 142 23.47 -18.16 -12.39
CA SER A 142 24.25 -18.52 -13.59
C SER A 142 24.65 -17.26 -14.39
N LEU A 143 25.46 -17.40 -15.45
CA LEU A 143 25.79 -16.26 -16.30
C LEU A 143 24.56 -15.74 -17.07
N SER A 144 24.40 -14.41 -17.16
CA SER A 144 23.26 -13.77 -17.80
C SER A 144 23.65 -12.54 -18.64
N ASN A 145 22.92 -12.30 -19.73
CA ASN A 145 22.99 -11.05 -20.50
C ASN A 145 21.59 -10.46 -20.61
N VAL A 146 21.42 -9.23 -20.13
CA VAL A 146 20.14 -8.51 -20.12
C VAL A 146 20.30 -7.17 -20.82
N LYS A 147 19.43 -6.88 -21.79
CA LYS A 147 19.37 -5.55 -22.42
C LYS A 147 17.95 -4.98 -22.37
N LEU A 148 17.80 -3.81 -21.77
CA LEU A 148 16.54 -3.04 -21.70
C LEU A 148 16.64 -1.77 -22.55
N SER A 149 15.54 -1.36 -23.16
CA SER A 149 15.39 -0.07 -23.86
C SER A 149 14.40 0.81 -23.12
N LEU A 150 14.86 1.92 -22.53
CA LEU A 150 14.01 2.91 -21.87
C LEU A 150 13.73 4.09 -22.81
N ASP A 151 12.53 4.10 -23.38
CA ASP A 151 12.09 5.15 -24.30
C ASP A 151 11.75 6.44 -23.53
N PHE A 152 11.02 6.30 -22.41
CA PHE A 152 10.76 7.35 -21.43
C PHE A 152 10.18 6.76 -20.13
N GLY A 153 10.13 7.56 -19.07
CA GLY A 153 9.59 7.21 -17.75
C GLY A 153 10.68 6.98 -16.70
N SER A 154 10.47 6.01 -15.80
CA SER A 154 11.46 5.63 -14.78
C SER A 154 11.51 4.13 -14.49
N LEU A 155 12.71 3.65 -14.17
CA LEU A 155 12.98 2.30 -13.68
C LEU A 155 13.79 2.43 -12.39
N ILE A 156 13.34 1.78 -11.32
CA ILE A 156 14.16 1.53 -10.12
C ILE A 156 14.58 0.05 -10.19
N VAL A 157 15.85 -0.25 -9.96
CA VAL A 157 16.42 -1.59 -10.18
C VAL A 157 17.26 -2.02 -8.98
N GLY A 158 17.03 -3.27 -8.55
CA GLY A 158 17.82 -3.97 -7.54
C GLY A 158 18.34 -5.29 -8.12
N THR A 159 19.60 -5.33 -8.52
CA THR A 159 20.26 -6.57 -8.96
C THR A 159 20.66 -7.45 -7.76
N LYS A 160 20.86 -8.75 -7.97
CA LYS A 160 21.77 -9.53 -7.10
C LYS A 160 23.22 -9.21 -7.49
N LYS A 161 24.20 -9.74 -6.77
CA LYS A 161 25.60 -9.70 -7.22
C LYS A 161 25.74 -10.48 -8.53
N LEU A 162 25.97 -9.76 -9.63
CA LEU A 162 26.23 -10.35 -10.95
C LEU A 162 27.66 -10.93 -11.04
N ASN A 163 27.84 -11.94 -11.89
CA ASN A 163 29.16 -12.46 -12.27
C ASN A 163 29.93 -11.45 -13.13
N LYS A 164 31.24 -11.67 -13.28
CA LYS A 164 32.14 -10.74 -14.00
C LYS A 164 31.96 -10.76 -15.52
N GLU A 165 31.42 -11.86 -16.03
CA GLU A 165 31.23 -12.14 -17.45
C GLU A 165 29.78 -11.87 -17.91
N SER A 166 28.84 -11.77 -16.96
CA SER A 166 27.46 -11.34 -17.18
C SER A 166 27.35 -9.85 -17.53
N SER A 167 26.28 -9.50 -18.25
CA SER A 167 25.95 -8.12 -18.61
C SER A 167 24.51 -7.75 -18.25
N PHE A 168 24.33 -6.50 -17.81
CA PHE A 168 23.02 -5.88 -17.68
C PHE A 168 23.15 -4.43 -18.14
N ASP A 169 22.53 -4.10 -19.27
CA ASP A 169 22.58 -2.77 -19.89
C ASP A 169 21.17 -2.19 -20.02
N ILE A 170 21.03 -0.90 -19.69
CA ILE A 170 19.83 -0.11 -20.00
C ILE A 170 20.20 0.95 -21.03
N GLU A 171 19.73 0.78 -22.26
CA GLU A 171 19.81 1.77 -23.32
C GLU A 171 18.77 2.88 -23.12
N SER A 172 19.15 4.12 -23.40
CA SER A 172 18.28 5.30 -23.37
C SER A 172 18.54 6.21 -24.58
N SER A 173 17.77 7.30 -24.71
CA SER A 173 17.90 8.22 -25.84
C SER A 173 19.24 8.98 -25.88
N VAL A 174 20.02 8.95 -24.80
CA VAL A 174 21.28 9.71 -24.65
C VAL A 174 22.49 8.88 -24.20
N GLY A 175 22.35 7.56 -24.06
CA GLY A 175 23.46 6.66 -23.72
C GLY A 175 23.00 5.31 -23.15
N THR A 176 23.97 4.51 -22.68
CA THR A 176 23.74 3.18 -22.10
C THR A 176 24.26 3.14 -20.66
N ALA A 177 23.43 2.70 -19.72
CA ALA A 177 23.80 2.46 -18.33
C ALA A 177 24.13 0.97 -18.14
N GLY A 178 25.43 0.63 -18.11
CA GLY A 178 25.91 -0.73 -17.81
C GLY A 178 26.07 -0.95 -16.31
N ILE A 179 25.40 -1.95 -15.76
CA ILE A 179 25.22 -2.13 -14.32
C ILE A 179 26.31 -3.03 -13.73
N ARG A 180 26.97 -2.57 -12.65
CA ARG A 180 27.99 -3.36 -11.92
C ARG A 180 27.76 -3.29 -10.41
N GLY A 181 26.66 -3.90 -10.00
CA GLY A 181 26.20 -3.97 -8.62
C GLY A 181 24.93 -3.18 -8.37
N THR A 182 24.56 -3.07 -7.11
CA THR A 182 23.16 -3.05 -6.68
C THR A 182 22.59 -1.64 -6.48
N GLN A 183 21.27 -1.53 -6.63
CA GLN A 183 20.40 -0.39 -6.25
C GLN A 183 20.68 0.97 -6.91
N PHE A 184 19.93 1.26 -7.96
CA PHE A 184 19.89 2.56 -8.65
C PHE A 184 18.50 2.87 -9.21
N GLN A 185 18.32 4.12 -9.64
CA GLN A 185 17.19 4.57 -10.45
C GLN A 185 17.71 5.18 -11.76
N VAL A 186 17.01 4.92 -12.86
CA VAL A 186 17.08 5.72 -14.08
C VAL A 186 15.73 6.39 -14.34
N ALA A 187 15.75 7.60 -14.87
CA ALA A 187 14.55 8.31 -15.33
C ALA A 187 14.85 9.17 -16.56
N GLN A 188 13.88 9.28 -17.46
CA GLN A 188 13.97 10.04 -18.71
C GLN A 188 12.57 10.53 -19.07
N PRO A 189 12.19 11.80 -18.77
CA PRO A 189 10.93 12.36 -19.25
C PRO A 189 10.85 12.31 -20.78
N ALA A 190 9.66 12.20 -21.35
CA ALA A 190 9.49 12.12 -22.80
C ALA A 190 10.06 13.37 -23.50
N GLY A 191 11.11 13.19 -24.31
CA GLY A 191 11.88 14.29 -24.94
C GLY A 191 12.75 15.11 -23.98
N GLY A 192 12.88 14.70 -22.72
CA GLY A 192 13.68 15.36 -21.68
C GLY A 192 15.10 14.79 -21.54
N GLY A 193 15.83 15.28 -20.55
CA GLY A 193 17.13 14.74 -20.17
C GLY A 193 17.01 13.46 -19.33
N PHE A 194 17.99 12.58 -19.45
CA PHE A 194 18.14 11.38 -18.64
C PHE A 194 18.78 11.72 -17.29
N SER A 195 18.35 11.05 -16.22
CA SER A 195 18.97 11.11 -14.89
C SER A 195 19.18 9.71 -14.36
N LEU A 196 20.40 9.42 -13.90
CA LEU A 196 20.79 8.21 -13.18
C LEU A 196 21.12 8.57 -11.73
N ASP A 197 20.59 7.85 -10.75
CA ASP A 197 20.85 8.05 -9.32
C ASP A 197 21.23 6.71 -8.67
N VAL A 198 22.38 6.64 -8.01
CA VAL A 198 23.00 5.40 -7.52
C VAL A 198 23.01 5.39 -5.99
N ALA A 199 22.22 4.49 -5.40
CA ALA A 199 22.09 4.33 -3.95
C ALA A 199 23.17 3.41 -3.37
N GLU A 200 23.63 2.40 -4.13
CA GLU A 200 24.65 1.43 -3.73
C GLU A 200 25.57 1.07 -4.92
N SER A 201 26.72 0.43 -4.66
CA SER A 201 27.74 0.03 -5.65
C SER A 201 28.13 1.09 -6.69
N THR A 202 28.03 0.79 -7.99
CA THR A 202 28.50 1.62 -9.11
C THR A 202 27.80 1.23 -10.42
N VAL A 203 27.38 2.23 -11.19
CA VAL A 203 26.85 2.09 -12.56
C VAL A 203 27.79 2.78 -13.54
N ALA A 204 28.07 2.14 -14.67
CA ALA A 204 28.93 2.67 -15.74
C ALA A 204 28.07 3.27 -16.86
N PHE A 205 27.90 4.59 -16.87
CA PHE A 205 27.12 5.26 -17.91
C PHE A 205 28.00 5.64 -19.10
N THR A 206 27.66 5.16 -20.29
CA THR A 206 28.33 5.50 -21.56
C THR A 206 27.44 6.44 -22.38
N PRO A 207 27.75 7.74 -22.47
CA PRO A 207 26.97 8.68 -23.29
C PRO A 207 26.98 8.31 -24.77
N GLN A 208 25.90 8.61 -25.49
CA GLN A 208 25.79 8.33 -26.92
C GLN A 208 26.95 8.98 -27.70
N GLY A 209 27.73 8.17 -28.42
CA GLY A 209 28.90 8.62 -29.17
C GLY A 209 30.18 8.85 -28.35
N ALA A 210 30.18 8.61 -27.04
CA ALA A 210 31.39 8.63 -26.22
C ALA A 210 32.16 7.30 -26.32
N ALA A 211 33.50 7.39 -26.32
CA ALA A 211 34.38 6.23 -26.44
C ALA A 211 34.77 5.57 -25.10
N ALA A 212 34.25 6.06 -23.96
CA ALA A 212 34.57 5.56 -22.63
C ALA A 212 33.40 5.75 -21.64
N PRO A 213 33.15 4.78 -20.73
CA PRO A 213 32.13 4.88 -19.70
C PRO A 213 32.54 5.84 -18.56
N LEU A 214 31.53 6.46 -17.95
CA LEU A 214 31.64 7.29 -16.75
C LEU A 214 31.08 6.52 -15.53
N PRO A 215 31.90 6.22 -14.51
CA PRO A 215 31.43 5.54 -13.31
C PRO A 215 30.66 6.51 -12.38
N VAL A 216 29.40 6.15 -12.07
CA VAL A 216 28.56 6.80 -11.06
C VAL A 216 28.49 5.87 -9.86
N VAL A 217 29.04 6.32 -8.72
CA VAL A 217 29.20 5.51 -7.50
C VAL A 217 28.13 5.83 -6.44
N THR A 218 27.97 4.96 -5.43
CA THR A 218 27.18 5.18 -4.20
C THR A 218 27.09 6.66 -3.78
N GLY A 219 25.86 7.17 -3.65
CA GLY A 219 25.60 8.53 -3.19
C GLY A 219 25.79 9.62 -4.26
N LYS A 220 25.91 9.24 -5.54
CA LYS A 220 25.99 10.16 -6.69
C LYS A 220 24.83 9.92 -7.65
N GLY A 221 24.55 10.96 -8.43
CA GLY A 221 23.73 10.89 -9.63
C GLY A 221 24.39 11.61 -10.79
N LEU A 222 23.80 11.48 -11.97
CA LEU A 222 24.29 11.98 -13.24
C LEU A 222 23.10 12.45 -14.07
N ASP A 223 23.06 13.73 -14.44
CA ASP A 223 22.05 14.28 -15.34
C ASP A 223 22.65 14.49 -16.74
N VAL A 224 21.90 14.13 -17.78
CA VAL A 224 22.33 14.18 -19.19
C VAL A 224 21.21 14.77 -20.04
N ALA A 225 21.29 16.07 -20.33
CA ALA A 225 20.38 16.69 -21.29
C ALA A 225 20.69 16.24 -22.73
N VAL A 226 19.68 16.20 -23.59
CA VAL A 226 19.81 15.74 -24.99
C VAL A 226 20.88 16.57 -25.72
N GLY A 227 21.91 15.90 -26.24
CA GLY A 227 23.04 16.54 -26.94
C GLY A 227 24.03 17.29 -26.05
N ALA A 228 23.92 17.20 -24.71
CA ALA A 228 24.83 17.83 -23.76
C ALA A 228 25.83 16.84 -23.14
N ALA A 229 26.91 17.37 -22.55
CA ALA A 229 27.82 16.58 -21.73
C ALA A 229 27.17 16.21 -20.38
N PRO A 230 27.39 14.99 -19.85
CA PRO A 230 26.88 14.58 -18.54
C PRO A 230 27.35 15.47 -17.38
N VAL A 231 26.45 15.73 -16.44
CA VAL A 231 26.70 16.54 -15.24
C VAL A 231 26.54 15.67 -13.99
N ALA A 232 27.65 15.39 -13.30
CA ALA A 232 27.65 14.62 -12.06
C ALA A 232 27.21 15.48 -10.86
N ARG A 233 26.37 14.91 -9.99
CA ARG A 233 25.83 15.55 -8.78
C ARG A 233 25.76 14.57 -7.60
N PRO A 234 25.51 15.04 -6.36
CA PRO A 234 25.05 14.18 -5.28
C PRO A 234 23.66 13.60 -5.58
N ILE A 235 23.36 12.42 -5.02
CA ILE A 235 21.97 11.95 -4.90
C ILE A 235 21.20 12.84 -3.90
N LYS A 236 19.89 13.00 -4.09
CA LYS A 236 19.01 13.63 -3.09
C LYS A 236 18.65 12.57 -2.02
N PRO A 237 18.68 12.87 -0.70
CA PRO A 237 18.37 11.86 0.34
C PRO A 237 17.05 11.14 0.14
N ALA A 238 15.98 11.86 -0.23
CA ALA A 238 14.67 11.26 -0.51
C ALA A 238 14.68 10.31 -1.73
N ILE A 239 15.51 10.54 -2.74
CA ILE A 239 15.66 9.63 -3.89
C ILE A 239 16.47 8.39 -3.49
N ALA A 240 17.52 8.54 -2.67
CA ALA A 240 18.24 7.41 -2.12
C ALA A 240 17.31 6.51 -1.27
N GLN A 241 16.51 7.12 -0.39
CA GLN A 241 15.51 6.41 0.41
C GLN A 241 14.45 5.72 -0.46
N ALA A 242 13.92 6.40 -1.48
CA ALA A 242 12.93 5.82 -2.40
C ALA A 242 13.49 4.62 -3.18
N ILE A 243 14.75 4.67 -3.63
CA ILE A 243 15.43 3.52 -4.27
C ILE A 243 15.52 2.35 -3.29
N THR A 244 16.06 2.59 -2.08
CA THR A 244 16.24 1.54 -1.06
C THR A 244 14.91 0.91 -0.66
N GLN A 245 13.88 1.71 -0.40
CA GLN A 245 12.56 1.21 0.01
C GLN A 245 11.85 0.46 -1.13
N THR A 246 11.92 0.96 -2.37
CA THR A 246 11.33 0.29 -3.54
C THR A 246 11.98 -1.05 -3.82
N ASN A 247 13.31 -1.11 -3.77
CA ASN A 247 14.06 -2.36 -3.98
C ASN A 247 13.84 -3.35 -2.83
N ALA A 248 13.82 -2.90 -1.57
CA ALA A 248 13.53 -3.75 -0.43
C ALA A 248 12.11 -4.36 -0.52
N GLY A 249 11.10 -3.55 -0.88
CA GLY A 249 9.74 -4.03 -1.11
C GLY A 249 9.63 -5.01 -2.29
N ALA A 250 10.32 -4.73 -3.40
CA ALA A 250 10.37 -5.64 -4.55
C ALA A 250 11.06 -6.97 -4.23
N PHE A 251 12.20 -6.95 -3.54
CA PHE A 251 12.86 -8.17 -3.07
C PHE A 251 11.98 -8.96 -2.10
N ALA A 252 11.32 -8.30 -1.13
CA ALA A 252 10.42 -8.96 -0.19
C ALA A 252 9.21 -9.62 -0.88
N LEU A 253 8.57 -8.91 -1.81
CA LEU A 253 7.47 -9.43 -2.64
C LEU A 253 7.88 -10.69 -3.43
N THR A 254 9.11 -10.71 -3.95
CA THR A 254 9.63 -11.81 -4.78
C THR A 254 10.32 -12.92 -3.98
N ALA A 255 10.58 -12.75 -2.69
CA ALA A 255 11.46 -13.62 -1.91
C ALA A 255 11.03 -15.10 -1.96
N ASN A 256 9.73 -15.35 -1.80
CA ASN A 256 9.18 -16.71 -1.72
C ASN A 256 8.92 -17.37 -3.09
N VAL A 257 9.33 -16.75 -4.21
CA VAL A 257 9.23 -17.38 -5.54
C VAL A 257 10.28 -18.49 -5.63
N SER A 258 9.84 -19.74 -5.76
CA SER A 258 10.72 -20.91 -5.90
C SER A 258 11.48 -20.88 -7.23
N LEU A 259 12.76 -21.23 -7.19
CA LEU A 259 13.59 -21.34 -8.39
C LEU A 259 13.07 -22.42 -9.36
N ASN A 260 12.38 -23.46 -8.88
CA ASN A 260 11.75 -24.48 -9.72
C ASN A 260 10.63 -23.90 -10.61
N VAL A 261 9.91 -22.87 -10.15
CA VAL A 261 8.91 -22.17 -10.97
C VAL A 261 9.60 -21.33 -12.04
N VAL A 262 10.74 -20.73 -11.70
CA VAL A 262 11.52 -19.86 -12.60
C VAL A 262 12.19 -20.67 -13.71
N THR A 263 12.84 -21.79 -13.37
CA THR A 263 13.46 -22.68 -14.38
C THR A 263 12.41 -23.31 -15.29
N ALA A 264 11.26 -23.73 -14.77
CA ALA A 264 10.15 -24.20 -15.60
C ALA A 264 9.69 -23.13 -16.62
N LYS A 265 9.65 -21.84 -16.23
CA LYS A 265 9.35 -20.76 -17.19
C LYS A 265 10.46 -20.47 -18.19
N MET A 266 11.73 -20.69 -17.85
CA MET A 266 12.84 -20.66 -18.82
C MET A 266 12.74 -21.81 -19.85
N ASP A 267 12.35 -23.00 -19.41
CA ASP A 267 12.15 -24.16 -20.31
C ASP A 267 10.92 -23.97 -21.23
N GLU A 268 9.80 -23.46 -20.70
CA GLU A 268 8.65 -23.02 -21.52
C GLU A 268 9.10 -22.01 -22.59
N ALA A 269 9.79 -20.94 -22.20
CA ALA A 269 10.27 -19.89 -23.13
C ALA A 269 11.33 -20.38 -24.13
N GLY A 270 12.12 -21.39 -23.78
CA GLY A 270 13.10 -22.03 -24.66
C GLY A 270 12.47 -22.95 -25.72
N SER A 271 11.30 -23.53 -25.44
CA SER A 271 10.62 -24.51 -26.31
C SER A 271 9.75 -23.90 -27.41
N GLY A 272 9.56 -22.58 -27.44
CA GLY A 272 8.56 -21.89 -28.28
C GLY A 272 8.86 -21.73 -29.78
N GLU A 273 9.87 -22.40 -30.35
CA GLU A 273 10.28 -22.26 -31.75
C GLU A 273 10.22 -23.57 -32.55
N ASP A 274 9.02 -24.13 -32.73
CA ASP A 274 8.76 -25.08 -33.83
C ASP A 274 7.31 -25.02 -34.36
N GLY A 275 6.99 -23.90 -35.02
CA GLY A 275 5.65 -23.61 -35.56
C GLY A 275 5.43 -24.08 -36.99
N SER A 276 5.21 -25.39 -37.22
CA SER A 276 4.99 -25.96 -38.57
C SER A 276 3.63 -26.68 -38.73
N ASN A 277 2.62 -25.87 -39.02
CA ASN A 277 1.38 -26.18 -39.79
C ASN A 277 1.11 -27.64 -40.21
N SER A 278 0.06 -28.25 -39.63
CA SER A 278 -0.77 -29.27 -40.31
C SER A 278 -2.24 -29.12 -39.92
N GLU A 279 -3.14 -29.24 -40.90
CA GLU A 279 -4.60 -29.21 -40.72
C GLU A 279 -5.18 -30.64 -40.68
N GLU A 280 -6.47 -30.75 -40.35
CA GLU A 280 -7.33 -31.95 -40.41
C GLU A 280 -7.06 -33.08 -39.37
N GLY A 281 -8.11 -33.83 -39.05
CA GLY A 281 -8.05 -35.02 -38.18
C GLY A 281 -9.08 -35.07 -37.05
N VAL A 282 -10.35 -35.39 -37.37
CA VAL A 282 -11.32 -35.88 -36.38
C VAL A 282 -11.38 -37.40 -36.48
N GLU A 283 -11.15 -38.12 -35.39
CA GLU A 283 -11.72 -39.46 -35.18
C GLU A 283 -11.74 -39.84 -33.69
N GLU A 284 -12.60 -40.80 -33.32
CA GLU A 284 -12.85 -41.24 -31.94
C GLU A 284 -12.19 -42.59 -31.62
N GLY A 285 -11.91 -42.82 -30.33
CA GLY A 285 -11.96 -44.14 -29.72
C GLY A 285 -10.64 -44.90 -29.55
N GLY A 286 -10.67 -45.90 -28.67
CA GLY A 286 -9.55 -46.79 -28.36
C GLY A 286 -9.25 -46.87 -26.86
N GLU A 287 -9.75 -47.91 -26.20
CA GLU A 287 -9.24 -48.35 -24.89
C GLU A 287 -8.05 -49.32 -25.09
N GLU A 288 -7.55 -49.88 -23.97
CA GLU A 288 -6.40 -50.79 -23.87
C GLU A 288 -5.01 -50.14 -24.09
N GLY A 289 -3.97 -50.50 -23.36
CA GLY A 289 -3.86 -51.48 -22.27
C GLY A 289 -2.45 -52.08 -22.22
N GLY A 290 -1.82 -52.16 -21.05
CA GLY A 290 -0.45 -52.69 -20.94
C GLY A 290 0.19 -52.47 -19.57
N GLU A 291 0.01 -53.44 -18.67
CA GLU A 291 0.67 -53.49 -17.36
C GLU A 291 1.98 -54.30 -17.42
N GLU A 292 3.01 -53.84 -16.71
CA GLU A 292 3.99 -54.70 -16.03
C GLU A 292 4.34 -54.05 -14.66
N GLY A 293 4.49 -54.75 -13.54
CA GLY A 293 4.20 -56.16 -13.26
C GLY A 293 4.98 -56.72 -12.06
N GLY A 294 4.28 -57.36 -11.09
CA GLY A 294 4.86 -58.14 -9.97
C GLY A 294 5.38 -57.34 -8.76
N GLU A 295 5.53 -57.88 -7.53
CA GLU A 295 5.14 -59.14 -6.84
C GLU A 295 5.03 -58.78 -5.32
N GLU A 296 4.43 -59.52 -4.37
CA GLU A 296 3.87 -60.89 -4.24
C GLU A 296 2.33 -60.81 -3.92
N SER A 297 1.47 -61.84 -4.05
CA SER A 297 1.35 -63.16 -3.36
C SER A 297 1.03 -63.04 -1.85
N SER A 298 0.11 -63.78 -1.21
CA SER A 298 -0.87 -64.85 -1.59
C SER A 298 -2.02 -64.86 -0.56
N GLY A 299 -3.17 -65.54 -0.69
CA GLY A 299 -3.80 -66.40 -1.72
C GLY A 299 -5.31 -66.56 -1.39
N ASP A 300 -6.20 -66.81 -2.36
CA ASP A 300 -6.74 -68.13 -2.75
C ASP A 300 -7.60 -68.83 -1.67
N SER A 301 -8.83 -69.33 -1.88
CA SER A 301 -9.74 -69.48 -3.06
C SER A 301 -11.20 -69.13 -2.62
N GLY A 302 -12.23 -68.91 -3.44
CA GLY A 302 -12.66 -69.58 -4.68
C GLY A 302 -13.70 -70.69 -4.36
N GLY A 303 -14.92 -70.74 -4.93
CA GLY A 303 -15.65 -69.87 -5.86
C GLY A 303 -17.04 -70.45 -6.22
N ASP A 304 -17.83 -69.73 -7.04
CA ASP A 304 -18.97 -70.15 -7.90
C ASP A 304 -20.21 -70.84 -7.23
N ASP A 305 -21.45 -70.79 -7.75
CA ASP A 305 -21.94 -70.85 -9.14
C ASP A 305 -23.23 -70.00 -9.40
N SER A 306 -23.75 -69.99 -10.62
CA SER A 306 -24.62 -68.95 -11.20
C SER A 306 -26.05 -69.39 -11.64
N GLY A 307 -26.93 -68.40 -11.80
CA GLY A 307 -28.19 -68.49 -12.59
C GLY A 307 -29.48 -68.80 -11.80
N GLY A 308 -30.67 -68.44 -12.28
CA GLY A 308 -31.01 -67.61 -13.45
C GLY A 308 -32.40 -67.91 -14.06
N GLY A 309 -33.16 -66.87 -14.42
CA GLY A 309 -34.23 -66.93 -15.44
C GLY A 309 -35.69 -67.23 -15.02
N ASP A 310 -36.47 -66.14 -14.87
CA ASP A 310 -37.85 -65.94 -15.38
C ASP A 310 -39.03 -66.86 -14.93
N GLY A 311 -40.29 -66.43 -15.16
CA GLY A 311 -41.43 -67.37 -15.23
C GLY A 311 -42.86 -66.86 -14.96
N GLY A 312 -43.05 -65.80 -14.15
CA GLY A 312 -44.38 -65.27 -13.77
C GLY A 312 -45.23 -66.18 -12.85
N GLY A 313 -46.38 -65.73 -12.31
CA GLY A 313 -46.89 -64.34 -12.23
C GLY A 313 -48.42 -64.27 -12.01
N GLU A 314 -48.89 -63.50 -11.01
CA GLU A 314 -50.31 -63.08 -10.93
C GLU A 314 -50.54 -61.83 -10.05
N SER A 315 -51.25 -60.85 -10.62
CA SER A 315 -52.21 -59.89 -10.03
C SER A 315 -51.94 -59.07 -8.73
N SER A 316 -51.99 -57.74 -8.91
CA SER A 316 -52.69 -56.74 -8.06
C SER A 316 -52.19 -56.35 -6.66
N ALA A 317 -51.34 -55.31 -6.65
CA ALA A 317 -51.44 -54.07 -5.84
C ALA A 317 -52.20 -54.04 -4.48
N ALA A 318 -51.48 -53.73 -3.39
CA ALA A 318 -51.69 -52.55 -2.51
C ALA A 318 -50.87 -52.64 -1.19
N ALA A 319 -50.32 -51.51 -0.74
CA ALA A 319 -49.78 -51.20 0.61
C ALA A 319 -48.76 -52.17 1.29
N PRO A 320 -47.59 -51.68 1.74
CA PRO A 320 -46.85 -52.33 2.82
C PRO A 320 -47.69 -52.28 4.12
N ALA A 321 -47.96 -53.44 4.71
CA ALA A 321 -48.67 -53.55 5.98
C ALA A 321 -47.73 -53.31 7.18
N GLU A 322 -48.32 -53.11 8.36
CA GLU A 322 -47.59 -52.94 9.62
C GLU A 322 -46.72 -54.15 9.96
N SER A 323 -45.50 -53.92 10.41
CA SER A 323 -44.67 -54.94 11.05
C SER A 323 -45.36 -55.45 12.33
N PRO A 324 -45.32 -56.77 12.63
CA PRO A 324 -46.01 -57.32 13.79
C PRO A 324 -45.46 -56.77 15.12
N PRO A 325 -46.29 -56.70 16.18
CA PRO A 325 -45.87 -56.19 17.48
C PRO A 325 -44.78 -57.09 18.09
N VAL A 326 -43.68 -56.46 18.51
CA VAL A 326 -42.55 -57.14 19.16
C VAL A 326 -42.96 -57.59 20.56
N ASP A 327 -42.80 -58.88 20.88
CA ASP A 327 -43.11 -59.40 22.22
C ASP A 327 -41.98 -59.09 23.21
N ASN A 328 -42.07 -57.90 23.81
CA ASN A 328 -41.12 -57.42 24.82
C ASN A 328 -41.06 -58.31 26.09
N ALA A 329 -41.92 -59.32 26.25
CA ALA A 329 -41.92 -60.17 27.44
C ALA A 329 -40.69 -61.09 27.58
N GLN A 330 -39.99 -61.43 26.48
CA GLN A 330 -38.85 -62.38 26.53
C GLN A 330 -37.53 -61.73 27.00
N VAL A 331 -37.31 -60.44 26.71
CA VAL A 331 -36.07 -59.75 27.11
C VAL A 331 -36.00 -59.58 28.65
N LEU A 332 -37.16 -59.47 29.30
CA LEU A 332 -37.32 -59.35 30.75
C LEU A 332 -36.81 -60.58 31.53
N GLU A 333 -36.57 -61.74 30.91
CA GLU A 333 -36.11 -62.93 31.64
C GLU A 333 -34.62 -62.89 32.02
N ASN A 334 -33.79 -62.04 31.43
CA ASN A 334 -32.34 -62.02 31.70
C ASN A 334 -31.86 -60.91 32.65
N ASN A 335 -32.73 -60.00 33.07
CA ASN A 335 -32.44 -59.06 34.16
C ASN A 335 -32.72 -59.73 35.53
N PRO A 336 -31.80 -59.70 36.50
CA PRO A 336 -31.99 -60.33 37.81
C PRO A 336 -33.13 -59.72 38.63
N ASP A 337 -33.28 -58.39 38.62
CA ASP A 337 -34.23 -57.65 39.45
C ASP A 337 -35.68 -57.99 39.04
N VAL A 338 -35.92 -58.10 37.73
CA VAL A 338 -37.19 -58.53 37.15
C VAL A 338 -37.54 -59.97 37.54
N LYS A 339 -36.53 -60.82 37.72
CA LYS A 339 -36.68 -62.23 38.16
C LYS A 339 -37.03 -62.38 39.64
N GLU A 340 -36.78 -61.36 40.47
CA GLU A 340 -37.23 -61.32 41.87
C GLU A 340 -38.63 -60.71 42.01
N GLY A 341 -38.89 -59.54 41.41
CA GLY A 341 -40.21 -58.88 41.48
C GLY A 341 -41.37 -59.77 40.99
N ARG A 342 -41.11 -60.61 39.98
CA ARG A 342 -42.10 -61.57 39.44
C ARG A 342 -42.42 -62.75 40.39
N LYS A 343 -41.61 -62.99 41.43
CA LYS A 343 -41.92 -63.99 42.50
C LYS A 343 -42.78 -63.43 43.63
N GLU A 344 -42.72 -62.12 43.89
CA GLU A 344 -43.50 -61.49 44.97
C GLU A 344 -44.85 -60.90 44.52
N GLY A 345 -45.14 -60.93 43.21
CA GLY A 345 -46.42 -60.46 42.66
C GLY A 345 -46.58 -58.94 42.68
N LYS A 346 -45.48 -58.19 42.82
CA LYS A 346 -45.42 -56.73 42.69
C LYS A 346 -44.34 -56.36 41.68
N ILE A 347 -44.77 -55.78 40.56
CA ILE A 347 -43.86 -55.02 39.70
C ILE A 347 -43.46 -53.78 40.51
N ASP A 348 -42.18 -53.60 40.75
CA ASP A 348 -41.66 -52.45 41.49
C ASP A 348 -41.83 -51.15 40.65
N GLU A 349 -41.72 -49.99 41.30
CA GLU A 349 -41.95 -48.73 40.59
C GLU A 349 -40.87 -48.46 39.52
N ARG A 350 -39.62 -48.95 39.70
CA ARG A 350 -38.55 -48.79 38.69
C ARG A 350 -38.86 -49.56 37.41
N THR A 351 -39.31 -50.82 37.50
CA THR A 351 -39.69 -51.60 36.31
C THR A 351 -40.88 -50.97 35.57
N LYS A 352 -41.83 -50.35 36.28
CA LYS A 352 -42.95 -49.63 35.62
C LYS A 352 -42.46 -48.41 34.83
N LEU A 353 -41.51 -47.65 35.37
CA LEU A 353 -40.92 -46.49 34.69
C LEU A 353 -40.12 -46.93 33.45
N VAL A 354 -39.32 -48.00 33.54
CA VAL A 354 -38.60 -48.56 32.36
C VAL A 354 -39.58 -48.97 31.26
N LEU A 355 -40.69 -49.62 31.62
CA LEU A 355 -41.73 -50.01 30.66
C LEU A 355 -42.47 -48.81 30.04
N ALA A 356 -42.56 -47.67 30.74
CA ALA A 356 -43.17 -46.45 30.21
C ALA A 356 -42.32 -45.79 29.10
N LEU A 357 -41.00 -45.99 29.11
CA LEU A 357 -40.09 -45.51 28.06
C LEU A 357 -40.18 -46.30 26.74
N LYS A 358 -40.87 -47.46 26.71
CA LYS A 358 -41.12 -48.30 25.52
C LYS A 358 -39.85 -48.72 24.74
N LEU A 359 -38.72 -48.89 25.43
CA LEU A 359 -37.41 -49.14 24.82
C LEU A 359 -37.37 -50.39 23.92
N THR A 360 -36.57 -50.34 22.86
CA THR A 360 -36.21 -51.52 22.05
C THR A 360 -35.28 -52.47 22.83
N GLN A 361 -35.02 -53.66 22.29
CA GLN A 361 -34.09 -54.63 22.90
C GLN A 361 -32.66 -54.08 22.99
N GLU A 362 -32.20 -53.33 21.99
CA GLU A 362 -30.88 -52.68 22.03
C GLU A 362 -30.85 -51.53 23.03
N GLN A 363 -31.82 -50.60 22.96
CA GLN A 363 -31.94 -49.49 23.90
C GLN A 363 -32.03 -49.98 25.36
N SER A 364 -32.78 -51.06 25.62
CA SER A 364 -32.87 -51.68 26.95
C SER A 364 -31.51 -52.22 27.41
N THR A 365 -30.73 -52.81 26.50
CA THR A 365 -29.39 -53.34 26.79
C THR A 365 -28.41 -52.21 27.11
N ARG A 366 -28.49 -51.09 26.38
CA ARG A 366 -27.70 -49.87 26.61
C ARG A 366 -28.11 -49.18 27.92
N PHE A 367 -29.41 -49.10 28.22
CA PHE A 367 -29.95 -48.53 29.46
C PHE A 367 -29.34 -49.20 30.70
N TYR A 368 -29.34 -50.54 30.76
CA TYR A 368 -28.75 -51.28 31.88
C TYR A 368 -27.21 -51.29 31.88
N ALA A 369 -26.53 -50.77 30.84
CA ALA A 369 -25.08 -50.58 30.82
C ALA A 369 -24.62 -49.25 31.43
N TYR A 370 -25.53 -48.26 31.60
CA TYR A 370 -25.24 -47.02 32.33
C TYR A 370 -25.26 -47.22 33.85
N PRO A 371 -24.55 -46.39 34.64
CA PRO A 371 -24.69 -46.36 36.10
C PRO A 371 -26.12 -46.03 36.56
N ASP A 372 -26.45 -46.39 37.80
CA ASP A 372 -27.75 -46.08 38.44
C ASP A 372 -28.14 -44.60 38.36
N GLU A 373 -27.18 -43.67 38.42
CA GLU A 373 -27.41 -42.23 38.34
C GLU A 373 -28.06 -41.83 37.00
N VAL A 374 -27.36 -42.09 35.89
CA VAL A 374 -27.86 -41.84 34.53
C VAL A 374 -29.13 -42.65 34.23
N GLN A 375 -29.26 -43.89 34.74
CA GLN A 375 -30.51 -44.66 34.63
C GLN A 375 -31.68 -43.96 35.32
N ASN A 376 -31.48 -43.42 36.54
CA ASN A 376 -32.52 -42.70 37.28
C ASN A 376 -32.91 -41.38 36.62
N ASP A 377 -32.01 -40.73 35.88
CA ASP A 377 -32.32 -39.51 35.12
C ASP A 377 -33.02 -39.81 33.78
N LEU A 378 -32.60 -40.85 33.04
CA LEU A 378 -33.31 -41.35 31.87
C LEU A 378 -34.76 -41.76 32.17
N LEU A 379 -35.05 -42.22 33.40
CA LEU A 379 -36.40 -42.57 33.87
C LEU A 379 -37.30 -41.35 34.22
N LYS A 380 -36.76 -40.13 34.19
CA LYS A 380 -37.52 -38.87 34.38
C LYS A 380 -37.87 -38.19 33.06
N GLU A 381 -37.10 -38.46 32.02
CA GLU A 381 -37.25 -37.86 30.68
C GLU A 381 -38.45 -38.45 29.91
N ALA A 382 -38.89 -37.75 28.86
CA ALA A 382 -39.92 -38.25 27.97
C ALA A 382 -39.45 -39.52 27.21
N PRO A 383 -40.33 -40.48 26.86
CA PRO A 383 -39.95 -41.70 26.15
C PRO A 383 -39.14 -41.43 24.88
N GLU A 384 -39.55 -40.43 24.10
CA GLU A 384 -38.91 -40.03 22.85
C GLU A 384 -37.50 -39.42 23.07
N VAL A 385 -37.28 -38.75 24.20
CA VAL A 385 -35.97 -38.23 24.62
C VAL A 385 -35.06 -39.35 25.10
N ALA A 386 -35.55 -40.21 25.99
CA ALA A 386 -34.79 -41.32 26.53
C ALA A 386 -34.38 -42.34 25.45
N GLN A 387 -35.28 -42.66 24.52
CA GLN A 387 -34.97 -43.51 23.35
C GLN A 387 -33.83 -42.91 22.52
N ARG A 388 -33.92 -41.63 22.15
CA ARG A 388 -32.91 -40.96 21.33
C ARG A 388 -31.54 -40.89 22.00
N LEU A 389 -31.49 -40.61 23.32
CA LEU A 389 -30.24 -40.63 24.09
C LEU A 389 -29.62 -42.04 24.15
N LEU A 390 -30.44 -43.10 24.22
CA LEU A 390 -29.97 -44.49 24.19
C LEU A 390 -29.54 -44.93 22.78
N ASP A 391 -30.15 -44.40 21.72
CA ASP A 391 -29.74 -44.64 20.33
C ASP A 391 -28.40 -43.98 20.00
N LEU A 392 -28.18 -42.75 20.51
CA LEU A 392 -26.91 -42.02 20.47
C LEU A 392 -25.79 -42.70 21.29
N ASN A 393 -26.14 -43.34 22.41
CA ASN A 393 -25.22 -44.06 23.31
C ASN A 393 -23.96 -43.23 23.70
N PRO A 394 -24.09 -42.00 24.24
CA PRO A 394 -22.96 -41.17 24.65
C PRO A 394 -22.19 -41.81 25.83
N PRO A 395 -20.87 -41.53 25.98
CA PRO A 395 -20.10 -41.91 27.16
C PRO A 395 -20.76 -41.44 28.47
N VAL A 396 -20.52 -42.17 29.58
CA VAL A 396 -21.12 -41.88 30.90
C VAL A 396 -20.88 -40.43 31.35
N GLU A 397 -19.68 -39.89 31.15
CA GLU A 397 -19.33 -38.51 31.51
C GLU A 397 -20.06 -37.45 30.65
N GLU A 398 -20.44 -37.80 29.43
CA GLU A 398 -21.22 -36.94 28.52
C GLU A 398 -22.71 -37.02 28.82
N ALA A 399 -23.21 -38.20 29.19
CA ALA A 399 -24.58 -38.38 29.67
C ALA A 399 -24.84 -37.63 30.98
N LEU A 400 -23.91 -37.68 31.95
CA LEU A 400 -23.99 -36.88 33.17
C LEU A 400 -23.96 -35.37 32.88
N ARG A 401 -23.03 -34.92 32.02
CA ARG A 401 -22.94 -33.51 31.59
C ARG A 401 -24.19 -32.99 30.89
N TYR A 402 -24.90 -33.84 30.15
CA TYR A 402 -26.20 -33.48 29.58
C TYR A 402 -27.21 -33.14 30.68
N TYR A 403 -27.27 -33.94 31.76
CA TYR A 403 -28.19 -33.71 32.89
C TYR A 403 -27.81 -32.54 33.80
N ASP A 404 -26.53 -32.10 33.80
CA ASP A 404 -26.10 -30.86 34.47
C ASP A 404 -26.75 -29.58 33.87
N TYR A 405 -27.18 -29.61 32.61
CA TYR A 405 -27.86 -28.47 31.98
C TYR A 405 -29.32 -28.35 32.44
N ALA A 406 -29.87 -27.12 32.43
CA ALA A 406 -31.27 -26.88 32.73
C ALA A 406 -32.20 -27.61 31.73
N GLU A 407 -33.35 -28.04 32.22
CA GLU A 407 -34.36 -28.82 31.47
C GLU A 407 -34.70 -28.20 30.10
N SER A 408 -34.92 -26.88 30.05
CA SER A 408 -35.16 -26.15 28.80
C SER A 408 -33.93 -26.11 27.88
N THR A 409 -32.71 -26.08 28.39
CA THR A 409 -31.48 -26.19 27.58
C THR A 409 -31.37 -27.59 26.97
N ARG A 410 -31.74 -28.64 27.73
CA ARG A 410 -31.77 -30.03 27.26
C ARG A 410 -32.80 -30.22 26.14
N GLU A 411 -34.04 -29.77 26.33
CA GLU A 411 -35.10 -29.80 25.30
C GLU A 411 -34.71 -29.03 24.03
N ASN A 412 -34.15 -27.81 24.18
CA ASN A 412 -33.74 -26.99 23.03
C ASN A 412 -32.53 -27.59 22.28
N SER A 413 -31.55 -28.15 22.98
CA SER A 413 -30.38 -28.77 22.33
C SER A 413 -30.76 -30.03 21.54
N LEU A 414 -31.65 -30.87 22.07
CA LEU A 414 -32.20 -32.00 21.32
C LEU A 414 -33.05 -31.54 20.12
N SER A 415 -34.03 -30.65 20.33
CA SER A 415 -34.96 -30.27 19.26
C SER A 415 -34.33 -29.47 18.12
N ALA A 416 -33.21 -28.77 18.36
CA ALA A 416 -32.55 -27.93 17.36
C ALA A 416 -31.30 -28.55 16.70
N LEU A 417 -30.75 -29.67 17.20
CA LEU A 417 -29.56 -30.33 16.65
C LEU A 417 -29.90 -31.70 16.05
N SER A 418 -29.27 -32.05 14.92
CA SER A 418 -29.22 -33.44 14.44
C SER A 418 -28.33 -34.30 15.34
N ASP A 419 -28.47 -35.62 15.25
CA ASP A 419 -27.80 -36.57 16.14
C ASP A 419 -26.27 -36.42 16.17
N ASP A 420 -25.63 -36.28 15.01
CA ASP A 420 -24.18 -36.05 14.90
C ASP A 420 -23.74 -34.75 15.58
N LEU A 421 -24.53 -33.67 15.42
CA LEU A 421 -24.22 -32.36 15.99
C LEU A 421 -24.49 -32.32 17.50
N PHE A 422 -25.50 -33.05 17.97
CA PHE A 422 -25.79 -33.21 19.38
C PHE A 422 -24.66 -33.98 20.08
N ALA A 423 -24.23 -35.12 19.53
CA ALA A 423 -23.08 -35.88 20.02
C ALA A 423 -21.77 -35.05 20.01
N ALA A 424 -21.51 -34.31 18.93
CA ALA A 424 -20.38 -33.37 18.87
C ALA A 424 -20.46 -32.27 19.94
N SER A 425 -21.66 -31.79 20.29
CA SER A 425 -21.84 -30.76 21.32
C SER A 425 -21.59 -31.28 22.75
N LEU A 426 -21.95 -32.54 23.04
CA LEU A 426 -21.70 -33.17 24.34
C LEU A 426 -20.20 -33.44 24.55
N SER A 427 -19.56 -34.08 23.59
CA SER A 427 -18.11 -34.37 23.58
C SER A 427 -17.24 -33.11 23.60
N THR A 428 -17.70 -32.01 22.99
CA THR A 428 -17.03 -30.69 23.07
C THR A 428 -17.00 -30.09 24.49
N ALA A 429 -17.86 -30.57 25.39
CA ALA A 429 -17.93 -30.16 26.79
C ALA A 429 -18.16 -28.64 26.99
N PHE A 430 -19.17 -28.10 26.30
CA PHE A 430 -19.62 -26.71 26.48
C PHE A 430 -20.17 -26.46 27.89
N THR A 431 -20.09 -25.20 28.32
CA THR A 431 -20.92 -24.68 29.42
C THR A 431 -22.33 -24.35 28.92
N GLU A 432 -23.32 -24.28 29.80
CA GLU A 432 -24.70 -23.95 29.44
C GLU A 432 -24.80 -22.64 28.62
N ARG A 433 -24.06 -21.59 29.01
CA ARG A 433 -23.98 -20.33 28.24
C ARG A 433 -23.50 -20.58 26.81
N GLN A 434 -22.40 -21.32 26.64
CA GLN A 434 -21.82 -21.59 25.33
C GLN A 434 -22.74 -22.45 24.45
N LEU A 435 -23.46 -23.40 25.06
CA LEU A 435 -24.45 -24.23 24.36
C LEU A 435 -25.67 -23.39 23.93
N LEU A 436 -26.19 -22.52 24.80
CA LEU A 436 -27.27 -21.59 24.45
C LEU A 436 -26.85 -20.63 23.33
N ASP A 437 -25.64 -20.07 23.39
CA ASP A 437 -25.10 -19.20 22.33
C ASP A 437 -24.95 -19.96 20.99
N LEU A 438 -24.44 -21.20 21.00
CA LEU A 438 -24.37 -22.08 19.81
C LEU A 438 -25.75 -22.31 19.19
N LEU A 439 -26.78 -22.51 20.01
CA LEU A 439 -28.15 -22.73 19.56
C LEU A 439 -28.78 -21.46 18.93
N THR A 440 -28.23 -20.26 19.15
CA THR A 440 -28.68 -19.05 18.44
C THR A 440 -28.27 -19.01 16.96
N TYR A 441 -27.25 -19.76 16.54
CA TYR A 441 -26.72 -19.67 15.18
C TYR A 441 -27.51 -20.50 14.16
N GLU A 442 -27.43 -20.10 12.89
CA GLU A 442 -27.90 -20.91 11.77
C GLU A 442 -27.18 -22.25 11.70
N ASN A 443 -27.87 -23.30 11.23
CA ASN A 443 -27.32 -24.67 11.22
C ASN A 443 -25.99 -24.78 10.46
N ALA A 444 -25.82 -24.03 9.37
CA ALA A 444 -24.58 -23.99 8.58
C ALA A 444 -23.37 -23.42 9.35
N ILE A 445 -23.59 -22.64 10.42
CA ILE A 445 -22.55 -22.15 11.32
C ILE A 445 -22.33 -23.15 12.47
N ARG A 446 -23.40 -23.76 13.02
CA ARG A 446 -23.28 -24.80 14.07
C ARG A 446 -22.43 -25.97 13.60
N VAL A 447 -22.66 -26.46 12.38
CA VAL A 447 -21.85 -27.52 11.74
C VAL A 447 -20.36 -27.15 11.72
N LYS A 448 -20.01 -25.91 11.37
CA LYS A 448 -18.61 -25.46 11.33
C LYS A 448 -17.98 -25.37 12.73
N VAL A 449 -18.71 -24.82 13.72
CA VAL A 449 -18.22 -24.74 15.11
C VAL A 449 -17.98 -26.12 15.73
N LEU A 450 -18.84 -27.08 15.43
CA LEU A 450 -18.76 -28.46 15.94
C LEU A 450 -17.75 -29.34 15.18
N ALA A 451 -17.25 -28.88 14.03
CA ALA A 451 -16.19 -29.56 13.27
C ALA A 451 -14.76 -29.06 13.62
N GLU A 452 -14.63 -27.92 14.29
CA GLU A 452 -13.36 -27.44 14.85
C GLU A 452 -13.02 -28.23 16.15
N PRO A 453 -11.74 -28.29 16.59
CA PRO A 453 -11.38 -29.00 17.81
C PRO A 453 -12.04 -28.42 19.07
N ALA A 454 -12.42 -29.25 20.05
CA ALA A 454 -13.20 -28.84 21.23
C ALA A 454 -12.63 -27.68 22.08
N ALA A 455 -11.32 -27.39 22.01
CA ALA A 455 -10.75 -26.17 22.60
C ALA A 455 -11.06 -24.91 21.77
N THR A 456 -10.93 -25.01 20.45
CA THR A 456 -11.30 -24.00 19.45
C THR A 456 -12.80 -23.70 19.52
N SER A 457 -13.66 -24.72 19.51
CA SER A 457 -15.12 -24.56 19.54
C SER A 457 -15.59 -23.81 20.79
N ARG A 458 -15.04 -24.14 21.97
CA ARG A 458 -15.34 -23.41 23.22
C ARG A 458 -14.85 -21.96 23.19
N ARG A 459 -13.60 -21.72 22.75
CA ARG A 459 -13.07 -20.36 22.57
C ARG A 459 -13.94 -19.52 21.62
N LEU A 460 -14.44 -20.10 20.54
CA LEU A 460 -15.36 -19.45 19.62
C LEU A 460 -16.68 -19.04 20.30
N MET A 461 -17.18 -19.83 21.25
CA MET A 461 -18.37 -19.45 22.05
C MET A 461 -18.04 -18.48 23.19
N ASP A 462 -16.77 -18.32 23.57
CA ASP A 462 -16.30 -17.28 24.51
C ASP A 462 -16.07 -15.92 23.82
N VAL A 463 -15.85 -15.91 22.49
CA VAL A 463 -15.94 -14.71 21.65
C VAL A 463 -17.42 -14.36 21.46
N HIS A 464 -17.95 -13.54 22.37
CA HIS A 464 -19.36 -13.18 22.51
C HIS A 464 -19.90 -12.23 21.40
N PHE A 465 -19.70 -12.61 20.13
CA PHE A 465 -20.22 -11.88 18.97
C PHE A 465 -20.49 -12.74 17.71
N LEU A 466 -20.45 -14.07 17.79
CA LEU A 466 -20.67 -14.94 16.62
C LEU A 466 -22.13 -14.97 16.11
N GLY A 467 -23.06 -14.28 16.76
CA GLY A 467 -24.44 -14.02 16.30
C GLY A 467 -24.53 -13.04 15.11
N GLY A 468 -23.82 -13.34 14.02
CA GLY A 468 -23.79 -12.57 12.77
C GLY A 468 -22.44 -12.65 12.07
N ASP A 469 -21.37 -12.19 12.72
CA ASP A 469 -20.04 -12.12 12.11
C ASP A 469 -19.31 -13.48 12.03
N ALA A 470 -19.91 -14.58 12.50
CA ALA A 470 -19.41 -15.94 12.26
C ALA A 470 -19.30 -16.28 10.76
N VAL A 471 -20.19 -15.73 9.93
CA VAL A 471 -20.13 -15.88 8.47
C VAL A 471 -18.82 -15.28 7.92
N LEU A 472 -18.35 -14.16 8.49
CA LEU A 472 -17.08 -13.53 8.13
C LEU A 472 -15.89 -14.33 8.66
N PHE A 473 -15.94 -14.75 9.93
CA PHE A 473 -14.88 -15.59 10.51
C PHE A 473 -14.65 -16.85 9.67
N TYR A 474 -15.71 -17.56 9.31
CA TYR A 474 -15.65 -18.73 8.43
C TYR A 474 -15.53 -18.42 6.92
N GLY A 475 -15.36 -17.15 6.55
CA GLY A 475 -14.96 -16.71 5.22
C GLY A 475 -13.43 -16.64 5.04
N TYR A 476 -12.66 -16.50 6.13
CA TYR A 476 -11.20 -16.54 6.07
C TYR A 476 -10.63 -17.97 5.98
N SER A 477 -9.41 -18.07 5.43
CA SER A 477 -8.64 -19.32 5.36
C SER A 477 -8.38 -19.92 6.76
N ALA A 478 -8.12 -21.23 6.83
CA ALA A 478 -7.87 -21.90 8.11
C ALA A 478 -6.66 -21.30 8.87
N ASP A 479 -5.61 -20.91 8.16
CA ASP A 479 -4.46 -20.19 8.74
C ASP A 479 -4.88 -18.85 9.35
N LEU A 480 -5.61 -18.00 8.61
CA LEU A 480 -6.11 -16.72 9.13
C LEU A 480 -7.06 -16.90 10.31
N ARG A 481 -7.94 -17.91 10.29
CA ARG A 481 -8.78 -18.24 11.45
C ARG A 481 -7.95 -18.64 12.66
N GLY A 482 -6.90 -19.45 12.46
CA GLY A 482 -5.92 -19.79 13.49
C GLY A 482 -5.20 -18.57 14.05
N ARG A 483 -4.74 -17.65 13.18
CA ARG A 483 -4.08 -16.38 13.55
C ARG A 483 -5.02 -15.40 14.28
N ILE A 484 -6.27 -15.30 13.88
CA ILE A 484 -7.30 -14.53 14.62
C ILE A 484 -7.46 -15.11 16.03
N LEU A 485 -7.49 -16.45 16.14
CA LEU A 485 -7.51 -17.18 17.41
C LEU A 485 -6.15 -17.28 18.11
N GLN A 486 -5.11 -16.57 17.65
CA GLN A 486 -3.88 -16.33 18.41
C GLN A 486 -3.93 -15.05 19.26
N LEU A 487 -5.00 -14.24 19.15
CA LEU A 487 -5.21 -13.06 19.99
C LEU A 487 -5.81 -13.47 21.34
N ASP A 488 -5.06 -13.24 22.43
CA ASP A 488 -5.33 -13.80 23.75
C ASP A 488 -6.56 -13.21 24.49
N LYS A 489 -7.20 -12.17 23.94
CA LYS A 489 -8.40 -11.53 24.51
C LYS A 489 -9.54 -11.48 23.49
N ASN A 490 -10.73 -11.90 23.90
CA ASN A 490 -11.90 -12.07 23.04
C ASN A 490 -12.45 -10.73 22.49
N GLU A 491 -12.18 -9.64 23.20
CA GLU A 491 -12.50 -8.27 22.80
C GLU A 491 -11.67 -7.84 21.59
N ALA A 492 -10.39 -8.23 21.52
CA ALA A 492 -9.51 -7.93 20.39
C ALA A 492 -9.96 -8.67 19.12
N VAL A 493 -10.29 -9.97 19.25
CA VAL A 493 -10.93 -10.76 18.18
C VAL A 493 -12.22 -10.09 17.70
N SER A 494 -13.07 -9.66 18.64
CA SER A 494 -14.35 -9.02 18.33
C SER A 494 -14.19 -7.67 17.64
N ALA A 495 -13.23 -6.84 18.06
CA ALA A 495 -12.95 -5.55 17.43
C ALA A 495 -12.43 -5.73 15.99
N LEU A 496 -11.49 -6.65 15.79
CA LEU A 496 -10.87 -6.94 14.50
C LEU A 496 -11.88 -7.50 13.48
N LEU A 497 -12.74 -8.44 13.91
CA LEU A 497 -13.79 -9.00 13.04
C LEU A 497 -14.86 -7.96 12.64
N ARG A 498 -15.27 -7.10 13.57
CA ARG A 498 -16.28 -6.04 13.32
C ARG A 498 -15.86 -5.00 12.28
N LYS A 499 -14.55 -4.86 12.03
CA LYS A 499 -14.02 -3.99 10.95
C LYS A 499 -14.17 -4.57 9.55
N LYS A 500 -14.40 -5.89 9.41
CA LYS A 500 -14.71 -6.57 8.15
C LYS A 500 -13.65 -6.40 7.05
N TYR A 501 -12.39 -6.35 7.46
CA TYR A 501 -11.24 -6.32 6.56
C TYR A 501 -11.22 -7.53 5.61
N ASP A 502 -10.65 -7.36 4.42
CA ASP A 502 -10.40 -8.48 3.51
C ASP A 502 -9.28 -9.41 4.01
N ALA A 503 -9.12 -10.55 3.35
CA ALA A 503 -8.16 -11.58 3.75
C ALA A 503 -6.67 -11.15 3.59
N ALA A 504 -6.35 -10.22 2.68
CA ALA A 504 -4.98 -9.73 2.50
C ALA A 504 -4.63 -8.72 3.61
N THR A 505 -5.51 -7.76 3.88
CA THR A 505 -5.41 -6.84 5.02
C THR A 505 -5.29 -7.62 6.34
N MET A 506 -6.13 -8.64 6.54
CA MET A 506 -6.08 -9.51 7.72
C MET A 506 -4.74 -10.29 7.85
N ALA A 507 -4.16 -10.71 6.72
CA ALA A 507 -2.87 -11.40 6.69
C ALA A 507 -1.69 -10.48 7.09
N VAL A 508 -1.70 -9.21 6.67
CA VAL A 508 -0.69 -8.22 7.09
C VAL A 508 -0.78 -7.93 8.59
N VAL A 509 -2.00 -7.70 9.08
CA VAL A 509 -2.28 -7.39 10.50
C VAL A 509 -1.86 -8.54 11.42
N LEU A 510 -2.08 -9.78 11.01
CA LEU A 510 -1.81 -10.98 11.81
C LEU A 510 -0.60 -11.79 11.30
N GLY A 511 0.30 -11.14 10.55
CA GLY A 511 1.61 -11.69 10.22
C GLY A 511 2.43 -11.98 11.47
N ASP A 512 3.32 -12.98 11.40
CA ASP A 512 4.02 -13.50 12.58
C ASP A 512 4.85 -12.43 13.32
N GLU A 513 5.44 -11.49 12.57
CA GLU A 513 6.11 -10.32 13.13
C GLU A 513 5.15 -9.41 13.93
N ASN A 514 3.96 -9.10 13.39
CA ASN A 514 2.97 -8.27 14.10
C ASN A 514 2.39 -8.98 15.33
N LEU A 515 2.14 -10.30 15.25
CA LEU A 515 1.73 -11.10 16.41
C LEU A 515 2.79 -11.10 17.53
N VAL A 516 4.08 -11.16 17.19
CA VAL A 516 5.17 -11.00 18.17
C VAL A 516 5.20 -9.57 18.72
N ARG A 517 5.16 -8.54 17.87
CA ARG A 517 5.15 -7.13 18.27
C ARG A 517 4.02 -6.81 19.24
N PHE A 518 2.79 -7.28 18.99
CA PHE A 518 1.65 -7.06 19.90
C PHE A 518 1.86 -7.72 21.27
N ARG A 519 2.38 -8.96 21.32
CA ARG A 519 2.69 -9.66 22.58
C ARG A 519 3.80 -8.97 23.36
N THR A 520 4.86 -8.51 22.69
CA THR A 520 5.97 -7.78 23.34
C THR A 520 5.56 -6.39 23.81
N ALA A 521 4.88 -5.62 22.98
CA ALA A 521 4.55 -4.22 23.25
C ALA A 521 3.49 -4.03 24.36
N SER A 522 2.80 -5.11 24.75
CA SER A 522 1.79 -5.15 25.80
C SER A 522 2.30 -5.67 27.16
N ASP A 523 3.62 -5.83 27.33
CA ASP A 523 4.24 -6.36 28.56
C ASP A 523 3.73 -7.76 29.00
N ALA A 524 3.18 -8.55 28.06
CA ALA A 524 2.55 -9.85 28.30
C ALA A 524 3.57 -10.97 28.60
N THR A 525 4.40 -10.79 29.62
CA THR A 525 5.18 -11.87 30.22
C THR A 525 4.24 -12.82 30.99
N VAL A 526 4.51 -14.11 30.93
CA VAL A 526 3.60 -15.18 31.44
C VAL A 526 3.70 -15.33 32.98
N ALA A 527 3.83 -14.22 33.71
CA ALA A 527 4.41 -14.22 35.06
C ALA A 527 3.80 -13.23 36.08
N SER A 528 2.54 -12.78 35.92
CA SER A 528 1.69 -12.34 37.05
C SER A 528 0.21 -12.15 36.63
N PRO A 529 -0.79 -12.65 37.39
CA PRO A 529 -2.21 -12.38 37.12
C PRO A 529 -2.68 -10.95 37.48
N ASP A 530 -1.87 -10.20 38.23
CA ASP A 530 -2.27 -8.94 38.91
C ASP A 530 -1.68 -7.66 38.27
N GLU A 531 -0.86 -7.77 37.23
CA GLU A 531 -0.35 -6.61 36.48
C GLU A 531 -1.25 -6.36 35.26
N THR A 532 -2.07 -5.31 35.34
CA THR A 532 -3.16 -5.08 34.37
C THR A 532 -2.66 -4.55 33.04
N VAL A 533 -2.20 -5.46 32.17
CA VAL A 533 -2.08 -5.23 30.73
C VAL A 533 -3.43 -4.74 30.19
N ASP A 534 -3.52 -3.45 29.88
CA ASP A 534 -4.75 -2.80 29.43
C ASP A 534 -5.32 -3.54 28.20
N ALA A 535 -6.47 -4.19 28.39
CA ALA A 535 -7.12 -5.00 27.37
C ALA A 535 -7.47 -4.19 26.11
N ASN A 536 -7.64 -2.88 26.27
CA ASN A 536 -7.93 -1.95 25.19
C ASN A 536 -6.76 -1.82 24.21
N VAL A 537 -5.50 -1.87 24.70
CA VAL A 537 -4.30 -1.59 23.88
C VAL A 537 -4.07 -2.66 22.81
N LEU A 538 -4.25 -3.95 23.11
CA LEU A 538 -4.09 -5.04 22.14
C LEU A 538 -5.16 -5.03 21.04
N GLY A 539 -6.43 -4.76 21.40
CA GLY A 539 -7.51 -4.64 20.42
C GLY A 539 -7.35 -3.41 19.53
N ARG A 540 -6.94 -2.28 20.12
CA ARG A 540 -6.61 -1.06 19.40
C ARG A 540 -5.36 -1.24 18.52
N SER A 541 -4.30 -1.92 18.97
CA SER A 541 -3.06 -2.05 18.18
C SER A 541 -3.27 -2.86 16.90
N ALA A 542 -4.00 -3.98 16.97
CA ALA A 542 -4.37 -4.74 15.77
C ALA A 542 -5.27 -3.92 14.82
N THR A 543 -6.24 -3.18 15.38
CA THR A 543 -7.11 -2.28 14.62
C THR A 543 -6.33 -1.14 13.96
N PHE A 544 -5.39 -0.55 14.68
CA PHE A 544 -4.53 0.56 14.27
C PHE A 544 -3.55 0.15 13.17
N VAL A 545 -2.94 -1.03 13.24
CA VAL A 545 -2.10 -1.57 12.15
C VAL A 545 -2.93 -1.75 10.89
N ALA A 546 -4.16 -2.28 11.00
CA ALA A 546 -5.05 -2.46 9.87
C ALA A 546 -5.47 -1.12 9.23
N ASP A 547 -5.91 -0.16 10.06
CA ASP A 547 -6.28 1.18 9.60
C ASP A 547 -5.06 1.96 9.06
N SER A 548 -3.85 1.68 9.54
CA SER A 548 -2.62 2.32 9.05
C SER A 548 -2.19 1.72 7.71
N HIS A 549 -2.23 0.39 7.56
CA HIS A 549 -1.95 -0.30 6.30
C HIS A 549 -2.91 0.17 5.20
N ALA A 550 -4.21 0.24 5.50
CA ALA A 550 -5.23 0.70 4.55
C ALA A 550 -5.02 2.15 4.07
N ASN A 551 -4.36 3.00 4.87
CA ASN A 551 -3.99 4.37 4.52
C ASN A 551 -2.56 4.50 3.95
N GLY A 552 -1.79 3.42 3.85
CA GLY A 552 -0.38 3.43 3.48
C GLY A 552 0.51 4.16 4.50
N ASN A 553 0.25 3.95 5.80
CA ASN A 553 0.92 4.57 6.96
C ASN A 553 1.61 3.53 7.87
N ASP A 554 1.99 2.37 7.32
CA ASP A 554 2.56 1.22 8.04
C ASP A 554 3.70 1.58 9.01
N PHE A 555 4.55 2.53 8.61
CA PHE A 555 5.70 3.02 9.37
C PHE A 555 5.33 3.59 10.75
N LEU A 556 4.07 3.97 10.98
CA LEU A 556 3.64 4.53 12.26
C LEU A 556 3.80 3.52 13.41
N LEU A 557 3.61 2.20 13.18
CA LEU A 557 3.83 1.22 14.24
C LEU A 557 5.31 1.21 14.68
N ASP A 558 6.24 1.15 13.72
CA ASP A 558 7.68 1.17 14.00
C ASP A 558 8.07 2.43 14.78
N ALA A 559 7.61 3.60 14.33
CA ALA A 559 7.94 4.88 14.96
C ALA A 559 7.33 5.02 16.37
N LEU A 560 6.13 4.49 16.63
CA LEU A 560 5.54 4.47 17.97
C LEU A 560 6.27 3.51 18.91
N LEU A 561 6.74 2.37 18.40
CA LEU A 561 7.58 1.44 19.17
C LEU A 561 8.96 2.05 19.45
N GLU A 562 9.56 2.80 18.52
CA GLU A 562 10.79 3.56 18.75
C GLU A 562 10.57 4.64 19.83
N MET A 563 9.50 5.43 19.74
CA MET A 563 9.12 6.44 20.74
C MET A 563 8.81 5.85 22.12
N GLY A 564 8.40 4.59 22.20
CA GLY A 564 8.05 3.87 23.42
C GLY A 564 9.11 2.89 23.94
N GLU A 565 10.35 2.95 23.42
CA GLU A 565 11.45 2.03 23.77
C GLU A 565 11.07 0.54 23.65
N GLY A 566 10.24 0.21 22.65
CA GLY A 566 9.71 -1.13 22.36
C GLY A 566 8.33 -1.43 22.97
N LYS A 567 7.74 -0.50 23.72
CA LYS A 567 6.42 -0.64 24.36
C LYS A 567 5.37 0.27 23.70
N LEU A 568 4.12 -0.18 23.64
CA LEU A 568 3.02 0.58 23.06
C LEU A 568 2.03 0.98 24.17
N THR A 569 2.13 2.21 24.66
CA THR A 569 1.20 2.73 25.67
C THR A 569 -0.11 3.20 25.04
N SER A 570 -1.17 3.33 25.84
CA SER A 570 -2.47 3.86 25.38
C SER A 570 -2.36 5.27 24.78
N ASP A 571 -1.45 6.10 25.31
CA ASP A 571 -1.19 7.48 24.86
C ASP A 571 -0.36 7.53 23.57
N LEU A 572 0.65 6.66 23.42
CA LEU A 572 1.37 6.48 22.16
C LEU A 572 0.41 5.99 21.07
N LEU A 573 -0.43 5.01 21.40
CA LEU A 573 -1.42 4.47 20.47
C LEU A 573 -2.49 5.52 20.08
N ALA A 574 -2.91 6.39 21.01
CA ALA A 574 -3.79 7.51 20.68
C ALA A 574 -3.10 8.55 19.76
N THR A 575 -1.83 8.86 20.04
CA THR A 575 -0.99 9.73 19.18
C THR A 575 -0.85 9.14 17.77
N GLY A 576 -0.74 7.81 17.68
CA GLY A 576 -0.73 7.02 16.45
C GLY A 576 -2.05 7.05 15.68
N GLU A 577 -3.16 6.73 16.34
CA GLU A 577 -4.52 6.75 15.77
C GLU A 577 -4.85 8.14 15.20
N GLU A 578 -4.46 9.21 15.90
CA GLU A 578 -4.55 10.60 15.43
C GLU A 578 -3.62 10.84 14.23
N ALA A 579 -2.36 10.41 14.30
CA ALA A 579 -1.37 10.56 13.23
C ALA A 579 -1.79 9.85 11.94
N ASN A 580 -2.38 8.65 12.04
CA ASN A 580 -2.88 7.91 10.89
C ASN A 580 -4.03 8.68 10.21
N ARG A 581 -4.96 9.26 10.97
CA ARG A 581 -6.02 10.14 10.42
C ARG A 581 -5.45 11.41 9.79
N LEU A 582 -4.44 12.02 10.41
CA LEU A 582 -3.75 13.21 9.89
C LEU A 582 -2.93 12.92 8.62
N LEU A 583 -2.56 11.66 8.40
CA LEU A 583 -1.75 11.21 7.26
C LEU A 583 -2.52 10.33 6.26
N THR A 584 -3.85 10.30 6.33
CA THR A 584 -4.69 9.79 5.22
C THR A 584 -4.58 10.75 4.02
N ASP A 585 -4.50 10.23 2.80
CA ASP A 585 -4.60 11.06 1.60
C ASP A 585 -6.06 11.48 1.36
N LEU A 586 -6.30 12.77 1.22
CA LEU A 586 -7.64 13.36 1.23
C LEU A 586 -8.00 13.94 -0.14
N THR A 587 -8.93 13.28 -0.83
CA THR A 587 -9.59 13.82 -2.03
C THR A 587 -10.92 14.47 -1.64
N ILE A 588 -11.04 15.76 -1.87
CA ILE A 588 -12.22 16.58 -1.59
C ILE A 588 -12.91 16.89 -2.92
N ALA A 589 -14.13 16.37 -3.08
CA ALA A 589 -15.01 16.63 -4.22
C ALA A 589 -16.47 16.62 -3.75
N GLY A 590 -17.27 17.59 -4.18
CA GLY A 590 -18.73 17.62 -3.94
C GLY A 590 -19.20 17.98 -2.52
N GLY A 591 -18.29 18.19 -1.56
CA GLY A 591 -18.60 18.72 -0.24
C GLY A 591 -17.47 18.53 0.78
N ILE A 592 -17.63 19.10 1.98
CA ILE A 592 -16.75 18.83 3.13
C ILE A 592 -17.44 17.84 4.07
N THR A 593 -16.70 16.88 4.62
CA THR A 593 -17.16 15.99 5.70
C THR A 593 -16.33 16.19 6.97
N SER A 594 -16.88 15.81 8.13
CA SER A 594 -16.20 15.89 9.43
C SER A 594 -15.23 14.73 9.70
N ALA A 595 -15.11 13.74 8.82
CA ALA A 595 -14.27 12.56 9.05
C ALA A 595 -12.78 12.91 9.23
N HIS A 596 -12.31 13.87 8.42
CA HIS A 596 -10.96 14.44 8.47
C HIS A 596 -10.96 15.85 9.08
N ALA A 597 -11.92 16.15 9.96
CA ALA A 597 -11.90 17.37 10.77
C ALA A 597 -11.09 17.15 12.06
N PHE A 598 -10.33 18.17 12.43
CA PHE A 598 -9.42 18.20 13.57
C PHE A 598 -9.45 19.58 14.25
N SER A 599 -9.17 19.62 15.54
CA SER A 599 -8.92 20.84 16.28
C SER A 599 -7.54 21.44 15.94
N ALA A 600 -7.36 22.72 16.31
CA ALA A 600 -6.05 23.36 16.28
C ALA A 600 -4.98 22.63 17.13
N ALA A 601 -5.37 21.86 18.15
CA ALA A 601 -4.44 21.12 19.00
C ALA A 601 -3.83 19.94 18.23
N GLU A 602 -4.65 18.97 17.81
CA GLU A 602 -4.24 17.77 17.04
C GLU A 602 -3.25 18.14 15.91
N VAL A 603 -3.64 19.05 15.02
CA VAL A 603 -2.83 19.50 13.87
C VAL A 603 -1.51 20.18 14.28
N THR A 604 -1.40 20.71 15.50
CA THR A 604 -0.19 21.44 15.94
C THR A 604 0.65 20.72 16.99
N THR A 605 0.16 19.67 17.65
CA THR A 605 0.90 18.88 18.64
C THR A 605 1.38 17.54 18.12
N ASN A 606 0.76 16.97 17.08
CA ASN A 606 1.12 15.63 16.62
C ASN A 606 2.58 15.57 16.07
N PRO A 607 3.44 14.65 16.57
CA PRO A 607 4.84 14.58 16.16
C PRO A 607 5.03 14.14 14.70
N PHE A 608 4.02 13.51 14.08
CA PHE A 608 4.07 13.07 12.68
C PHE A 608 3.60 14.14 11.68
N TYR A 609 3.05 15.26 12.15
CA TYR A 609 2.49 16.33 11.31
C TYR A 609 3.28 17.65 11.35
N VAL A 610 4.50 17.62 11.92
CA VAL A 610 5.33 18.79 12.27
C VAL A 610 5.57 19.77 11.11
N ASP A 611 5.69 19.29 9.87
CA ASP A 611 6.04 20.14 8.73
C ASP A 611 4.91 21.09 8.34
N ALA A 612 3.67 20.60 8.20
CA ALA A 612 2.49 21.44 8.00
C ALA A 612 2.16 22.26 9.26
N ALA A 613 2.29 21.67 10.45
CA ALA A 613 2.14 22.38 11.72
C ALA A 613 3.06 23.62 11.80
N SER A 614 4.29 23.52 11.28
CA SER A 614 5.26 24.63 11.27
C SER A 614 4.81 25.79 10.38
N VAL A 615 4.21 25.49 9.22
CA VAL A 615 3.64 26.51 8.31
C VAL A 615 2.48 27.22 8.97
N TRP A 616 1.52 26.46 9.52
CA TRP A 616 0.36 27.08 10.16
C TRP A 616 0.75 27.93 11.37
N LYS A 617 1.65 27.45 12.24
CA LYS A 617 2.17 28.23 13.38
C LYS A 617 2.79 29.56 12.95
N GLN A 618 3.54 29.59 11.84
CA GLN A 618 4.11 30.84 11.35
C GLN A 618 3.04 31.78 10.76
N VAL A 619 2.13 31.27 9.93
CA VAL A 619 1.04 32.07 9.33
C VAL A 619 0.13 32.67 10.40
N ALA A 620 -0.22 31.89 11.42
CA ALA A 620 -0.95 32.37 12.59
C ALA A 620 -0.16 33.46 13.31
N ALA A 621 1.10 33.23 13.68
CA ALA A 621 1.90 34.22 14.42
C ALA A 621 2.14 35.53 13.64
N ASP A 622 2.39 35.47 12.32
CA ASP A 622 2.70 36.63 11.48
C ASP A 622 1.44 37.42 11.05
N GLN A 623 0.27 36.78 10.95
CA GLN A 623 -0.93 37.35 10.31
C GLN A 623 -2.21 37.27 11.17
N PHE A 624 -2.41 36.19 11.94
CA PHE A 624 -3.66 35.87 12.64
C PHE A 624 -3.41 35.32 14.07
N PRO A 625 -2.78 36.09 14.98
CA PRO A 625 -2.24 35.55 16.24
C PRO A 625 -3.32 35.01 17.20
N ASP A 626 -4.54 35.53 17.11
CA ASP A 626 -5.70 35.14 17.94
C ASP A 626 -6.64 34.14 17.23
N ALA A 627 -6.22 33.51 16.12
CA ALA A 627 -7.07 32.67 15.27
C ALA A 627 -7.57 31.40 15.97
N LEU A 628 -8.90 31.27 16.08
CA LEU A 628 -9.56 30.05 16.56
C LEU A 628 -9.86 29.16 15.36
N THR A 629 -9.20 28.01 15.29
CA THR A 629 -9.08 27.21 14.06
C THR A 629 -9.73 25.84 14.18
N VAL A 630 -10.52 25.48 13.16
CA VAL A 630 -10.88 24.08 12.84
C VAL A 630 -10.23 23.74 11.51
N ALA A 631 -9.64 22.55 11.42
CA ALA A 631 -8.84 22.12 10.29
C ALA A 631 -9.42 20.89 9.60
N LEU A 632 -9.33 20.86 8.27
CA LEU A 632 -9.13 19.63 7.53
C LEU A 632 -7.64 19.37 7.40
N ALA A 633 -7.21 18.14 7.62
CA ALA A 633 -5.82 17.72 7.45
C ALA A 633 -5.73 16.36 6.73
N GLY A 634 -4.60 16.12 6.09
CA GLY A 634 -4.27 14.88 5.38
C GLY A 634 -2.80 14.88 4.94
N ARG A 635 -2.36 13.78 4.32
CA ARG A 635 -1.01 13.67 3.76
C ARG A 635 -0.92 14.40 2.42
N GLU A 636 -1.43 13.80 1.34
CA GLU A 636 -1.70 14.50 0.08
C GLU A 636 -3.14 15.02 0.08
N VAL A 637 -3.36 16.31 -0.19
CA VAL A 637 -4.72 16.90 -0.25
C VAL A 637 -5.04 17.41 -1.65
N LYS A 638 -6.10 16.87 -2.25
CA LYS A 638 -6.58 17.24 -3.60
C LYS A 638 -7.98 17.84 -3.47
N LEU A 639 -8.10 19.12 -3.81
CA LEU A 639 -9.36 19.87 -3.77
C LEU A 639 -9.85 20.13 -5.19
N PHE A 640 -10.88 19.38 -5.60
CA PHE A 640 -11.50 19.52 -6.92
C PHE A 640 -12.62 20.56 -6.94
N ALA A 641 -13.06 20.96 -8.13
CA ALA A 641 -14.13 21.91 -8.35
C ALA A 641 -15.42 21.59 -7.55
N GLY A 642 -16.02 22.62 -6.96
CA GLY A 642 -17.21 22.50 -6.11
C GLY A 642 -17.41 23.69 -5.17
N ASP A 643 -18.59 23.72 -4.53
CA ASP A 643 -18.98 24.74 -3.57
C ASP A 643 -18.90 24.19 -2.13
N TYR A 644 -18.00 24.73 -1.33
CA TYR A 644 -17.60 24.16 -0.05
C TYR A 644 -18.06 25.01 1.14
N SER A 645 -19.20 24.62 1.73
CA SER A 645 -19.68 25.22 2.97
C SER A 645 -18.95 24.65 4.19
N TYR A 646 -18.16 25.49 4.86
CA TYR A 646 -17.44 25.13 6.09
C TYR A 646 -18.20 25.52 7.37
N SER A 647 -19.37 26.15 7.23
CA SER A 647 -20.17 26.71 8.33
C SER A 647 -20.55 25.69 9.42
N SER A 648 -20.83 24.44 9.04
CA SER A 648 -21.17 23.36 9.96
C SER A 648 -19.98 22.84 10.77
N ILE A 649 -18.76 22.92 10.23
CA ILE A 649 -17.53 22.38 10.81
C ILE A 649 -16.81 23.45 11.66
N LEU A 650 -16.88 24.72 11.25
CA LEU A 650 -16.37 25.85 12.02
C LEU A 650 -17.15 26.09 13.33
N GLY A 651 -18.44 25.72 13.35
CA GLY A 651 -19.29 25.87 14.52
C GLY A 651 -19.47 27.33 14.96
N SER A 652 -19.71 27.55 16.25
CA SER A 652 -20.00 28.89 16.81
C SER A 652 -18.78 29.66 17.31
N ALA A 653 -17.65 29.00 17.58
CA ALA A 653 -16.50 29.59 18.28
C ALA A 653 -15.28 29.87 17.39
N ALA A 654 -15.03 29.08 16.34
CA ALA A 654 -13.89 29.28 15.46
C ALA A 654 -14.12 30.38 14.43
N ASP A 655 -13.06 31.08 14.03
CA ASP A 655 -13.09 32.12 13.00
C ASP A 655 -12.27 31.75 11.75
N THR A 656 -11.47 30.68 11.84
CA THR A 656 -10.52 30.25 10.82
C THR A 656 -10.78 28.80 10.42
N PHE A 657 -11.04 28.58 9.13
CA PHE A 657 -11.13 27.27 8.51
C PHE A 657 -9.83 26.96 7.78
N LEU A 658 -9.10 25.95 8.25
CA LEU A 658 -7.82 25.52 7.69
C LEU A 658 -8.00 24.27 6.83
N VAL A 659 -7.40 24.24 5.65
CA VAL A 659 -7.14 23.02 4.87
C VAL A 659 -5.63 22.84 4.83
N SER A 660 -5.15 21.70 5.32
CA SER A 660 -3.72 21.45 5.50
C SER A 660 -3.29 20.11 4.90
N ALA A 661 -2.08 20.08 4.34
CA ALA A 661 -1.44 18.87 3.83
C ALA A 661 -0.02 18.72 4.39
N SER A 662 0.36 17.56 4.93
CA SER A 662 1.76 17.33 5.33
C SER A 662 2.69 17.24 4.12
N ALA A 663 2.21 16.61 3.03
CA ALA A 663 2.86 16.57 1.73
C ALA A 663 2.31 17.70 0.82
N SER A 664 1.74 17.41 -0.36
CA SER A 664 1.27 18.45 -1.28
C SER A 664 -0.21 18.82 -1.10
N LEU A 665 -0.53 20.07 -1.42
CA LEU A 665 -1.91 20.56 -1.53
C LEU A 665 -2.14 21.06 -2.96
N ALA A 666 -3.05 20.41 -3.68
CA ALA A 666 -3.40 20.71 -5.07
C ALA A 666 -4.85 21.19 -5.19
N VAL A 667 -5.09 22.26 -5.96
CA VAL A 667 -6.42 22.83 -6.21
C VAL A 667 -6.75 22.84 -7.70
N ASP A 668 -7.82 22.15 -8.09
CA ASP A 668 -8.16 21.86 -9.49
C ASP A 668 -9.58 22.31 -9.88
N GLY A 669 -9.68 23.22 -10.84
CA GLY A 669 -10.95 23.73 -11.36
C GLY A 669 -11.54 24.90 -10.55
N SER A 670 -12.87 25.07 -10.57
CA SER A 670 -13.55 26.18 -9.88
C SER A 670 -14.05 25.77 -8.50
N VAL A 671 -13.45 26.37 -7.46
CA VAL A 671 -13.63 26.07 -6.04
C VAL A 671 -14.17 27.33 -5.35
N SER A 672 -15.33 27.24 -4.71
CA SER A 672 -15.87 28.30 -3.86
C SER A 672 -15.92 27.88 -2.39
N PHE A 673 -15.76 28.82 -1.46
CA PHE A 673 -15.83 28.59 -0.03
C PHE A 673 -16.88 29.49 0.63
N SER A 674 -17.89 28.88 1.28
CA SER A 674 -18.99 29.60 1.93
C SER A 674 -18.97 29.45 3.47
N GLY A 675 -18.74 30.58 4.14
CA GLY A 675 -18.73 30.69 5.59
C GLY A 675 -20.05 31.19 6.18
N PRO A 676 -20.15 31.25 7.52
CA PRO A 676 -21.31 31.82 8.20
C PRO A 676 -21.34 33.34 8.01
N ALA A 677 -22.48 33.87 7.54
CA ALA A 677 -22.61 35.27 7.12
C ALA A 677 -22.87 36.27 8.27
N ASP A 678 -22.89 35.80 9.53
CA ASP A 678 -23.07 36.63 10.73
C ASP A 678 -21.77 37.22 11.28
N ARG A 679 -20.61 36.74 10.82
CA ARG A 679 -19.28 37.20 11.26
C ARG A 679 -18.22 37.10 10.17
N SER A 680 -17.16 37.89 10.30
CA SER A 680 -15.94 37.71 9.51
C SER A 680 -15.30 36.34 9.83
N THR A 681 -14.85 35.65 8.80
CA THR A 681 -14.13 34.37 8.90
C THR A 681 -12.95 34.34 7.93
N ARG A 682 -12.11 33.29 8.00
CA ARG A 682 -10.92 33.12 7.14
C ARG A 682 -10.84 31.70 6.59
N VAL A 683 -10.34 31.57 5.37
CA VAL A 683 -9.95 30.28 4.76
C VAL A 683 -8.44 30.26 4.60
N VAL A 684 -7.80 29.17 5.04
CA VAL A 684 -6.34 29.00 4.97
C VAL A 684 -6.02 27.69 4.25
N LEU A 685 -5.13 27.73 3.25
CA LEU A 685 -4.58 26.55 2.58
C LEU A 685 -3.09 26.43 2.95
N ALA A 686 -2.67 25.39 3.68
CA ALA A 686 -1.30 25.28 4.22
C ALA A 686 -0.62 23.93 3.97
N GLY A 687 0.39 23.90 3.10
CA GLY A 687 1.17 22.70 2.75
C GLY A 687 2.56 22.65 3.37
N GLY A 688 2.92 21.53 4.01
CA GLY A 688 4.28 21.22 4.46
C GLY A 688 5.22 20.91 3.28
N GLY A 689 4.70 20.27 2.25
CA GLY A 689 5.27 20.19 0.91
C GLY A 689 4.93 21.41 0.04
N THR A 690 4.67 21.15 -1.23
CA THR A 690 4.33 22.15 -2.26
C THR A 690 2.83 22.49 -2.23
N VAL A 691 2.49 23.76 -2.46
CA VAL A 691 1.09 24.16 -2.74
C VAL A 691 0.99 24.61 -4.20
N SER A 692 0.01 24.08 -4.92
CA SER A 692 -0.17 24.33 -6.36
C SER A 692 -1.64 24.38 -6.77
N ALA A 693 -1.89 24.99 -7.93
CA ALA A 693 -3.19 25.01 -8.59
C ALA A 693 -3.04 24.73 -10.08
N SER A 694 -4.02 24.04 -10.66
CA SER A 694 -4.10 23.78 -12.11
C SER A 694 -4.30 25.07 -12.93
N SER A 695 -3.89 25.03 -14.21
CA SER A 695 -4.26 26.07 -15.18
C SER A 695 -5.78 26.24 -15.26
N GLY A 696 -6.25 27.48 -15.15
CA GLY A 696 -7.67 27.82 -15.19
C GLY A 696 -8.42 27.60 -13.86
N THR A 697 -7.73 27.19 -12.78
CA THR A 697 -8.33 27.10 -11.45
C THR A 697 -8.86 28.45 -11.00
N LYS A 698 -10.01 28.44 -10.32
CA LYS A 698 -10.60 29.61 -9.66
C LYS A 698 -10.85 29.29 -8.20
N LEU A 699 -10.36 30.15 -7.31
CA LEU A 699 -10.53 30.04 -5.87
C LEU A 699 -11.30 31.26 -5.37
N ASP A 700 -12.57 31.08 -4.99
CA ASP A 700 -13.45 32.16 -4.55
C ASP A 700 -13.82 32.05 -3.06
N VAL A 701 -13.51 33.11 -2.33
CA VAL A 701 -13.63 33.24 -0.86
C VAL A 701 -14.33 34.58 -0.55
N ALA A 702 -15.30 34.98 -1.37
CA ALA A 702 -15.92 36.32 -1.38
C ALA A 702 -16.44 36.89 -0.03
N LEU A 703 -16.65 36.06 1.01
CA LEU A 703 -17.13 36.48 2.34
C LEU A 703 -16.09 36.34 3.47
N ALA A 704 -14.84 35.98 3.15
CA ALA A 704 -13.78 35.74 4.13
C ALA A 704 -12.42 36.28 3.65
N ASP A 705 -11.45 36.39 4.57
CA ASP A 705 -10.03 36.57 4.20
C ASP A 705 -9.45 35.23 3.72
N LEU A 706 -8.57 35.25 2.71
CA LEU A 706 -7.87 34.07 2.22
C LEU A 706 -6.38 34.11 2.59
N ALA A 707 -5.84 33.00 3.05
CA ALA A 707 -4.41 32.75 3.12
C ALA A 707 -4.01 31.45 2.41
N VAL A 708 -2.87 31.46 1.71
CA VAL A 708 -2.26 30.29 1.06
C VAL A 708 -0.78 30.27 1.42
N ALA A 709 -0.29 29.16 1.97
CA ALA A 709 1.08 29.07 2.50
C ALA A 709 1.75 27.74 2.17
N SER A 710 3.00 27.80 1.70
CA SER A 710 3.84 26.62 1.43
C SER A 710 5.16 26.69 2.18
N ARG A 711 5.62 25.56 2.73
CA ARG A 711 7.00 25.39 3.22
C ARG A 711 7.99 25.08 2.10
N HIS A 712 7.50 24.59 0.97
CA HIS A 712 8.27 24.51 -0.26
C HIS A 712 7.98 25.74 -1.12
N ASP A 713 7.90 25.57 -2.43
CA ASP A 713 7.63 26.63 -3.38
C ASP A 713 6.12 26.80 -3.55
N LEU A 714 5.65 28.03 -3.80
CA LEU A 714 4.25 28.31 -4.14
C LEU A 714 4.16 28.64 -5.62
N THR A 715 3.37 27.88 -6.39
CA THR A 715 3.21 28.08 -7.84
C THR A 715 1.75 28.24 -8.22
N LEU A 716 1.41 29.40 -8.78
CA LEU A 716 0.07 29.70 -9.32
C LEU A 716 0.21 30.11 -10.79
N ARG A 717 -0.47 29.36 -11.68
CA ARG A 717 -0.47 29.57 -13.13
C ARG A 717 -1.89 29.65 -13.67
N GLU A 718 -2.22 30.74 -14.36
CA GLU A 718 -3.55 30.94 -14.96
C GLU A 718 -4.70 30.81 -13.93
N VAL A 719 -4.48 31.30 -12.70
CA VAL A 719 -5.39 31.17 -11.56
C VAL A 719 -6.18 32.47 -11.33
N GLY A 720 -7.49 32.36 -11.10
CA GLY A 720 -8.28 33.43 -10.52
C GLY A 720 -8.42 33.27 -9.00
N VAL A 721 -8.12 34.31 -8.23
CA VAL A 721 -8.23 34.32 -6.76
C VAL A 721 -9.13 35.47 -6.33
N SER A 722 -10.15 35.17 -5.52
CA SER A 722 -11.11 36.13 -4.97
C SER A 722 -11.24 35.95 -3.46
N ALA A 723 -11.20 37.05 -2.70
CA ALA A 723 -11.47 37.09 -1.27
C ALA A 723 -12.19 38.40 -0.89
N GLY A 724 -12.98 38.37 0.18
CA GLY A 724 -13.84 39.51 0.56
C GLY A 724 -13.07 40.78 0.92
N SER A 725 -12.07 40.64 1.80
CA SER A 725 -11.23 41.76 2.25
C SER A 725 -9.77 41.60 1.85
N LYS A 726 -9.12 40.47 2.16
CA LYS A 726 -7.66 40.32 2.00
C LYS A 726 -7.21 38.97 1.45
N VAL A 727 -6.06 38.99 0.77
CA VAL A 727 -5.36 37.79 0.26
C VAL A 727 -3.92 37.78 0.76
N TYR A 728 -3.52 36.68 1.40
CA TYR A 728 -2.18 36.44 1.93
C TYR A 728 -1.55 35.23 1.24
N LEU A 729 -0.54 35.42 0.39
CA LEU A 729 0.22 34.32 -0.23
C LEU A 729 1.62 34.25 0.41
N SER A 730 2.05 33.05 0.81
CA SER A 730 3.30 32.84 1.55
C SER A 730 4.09 31.62 1.06
N SER A 731 5.42 31.75 0.98
CA SER A 731 6.35 30.68 0.60
C SER A 731 7.63 30.73 1.45
N LEU A 732 8.01 29.60 2.04
CA LEU A 732 9.32 29.45 2.70
C LEU A 732 10.46 29.12 1.73
N ARG A 733 10.21 29.17 0.41
CA ARG A 733 11.22 29.11 -0.64
C ARG A 733 10.98 30.19 -1.70
N ASP A 734 10.80 29.80 -2.94
CA ASP A 734 10.53 30.68 -4.07
C ASP A 734 8.98 30.72 -4.33
N MET A 735 8.51 31.78 -4.98
CA MET A 735 7.10 31.99 -5.30
C MET A 735 7.00 32.38 -6.78
N LEU A 736 6.25 31.61 -7.56
CA LEU A 736 6.01 31.84 -8.98
C LEU A 736 4.53 32.13 -9.22
N ILE A 737 4.25 33.33 -9.72
CA ILE A 737 2.92 33.84 -10.03
C ILE A 737 2.91 34.21 -11.51
N GLU A 738 2.11 33.52 -12.32
CA GLU A 738 2.12 33.64 -13.79
C GLU A 738 0.69 33.66 -14.33
N ASN A 739 0.29 34.76 -14.97
CA ASN A 739 -1.08 34.97 -15.49
C ASN A 739 -2.18 34.87 -14.41
N VAL A 740 -1.99 35.48 -13.24
CA VAL A 740 -2.90 35.36 -12.09
C VAL A 740 -3.71 36.65 -11.88
N ASP A 741 -5.02 36.50 -11.67
CA ASP A 741 -5.94 37.60 -11.34
C ASP A 741 -6.28 37.54 -9.84
N VAL A 742 -6.00 38.59 -9.07
CA VAL A 742 -6.28 38.66 -7.61
C VAL A 742 -7.29 39.77 -7.30
N GLN A 743 -8.42 39.38 -6.72
CA GLN A 743 -9.50 40.28 -6.30
C GLN A 743 -9.57 40.33 -4.77
N ALA A 744 -9.34 41.53 -4.23
CA ALA A 744 -9.44 41.87 -2.81
C ALA A 744 -9.77 43.38 -2.66
N THR A 745 -10.15 43.84 -1.47
CA THR A 745 -10.52 45.25 -1.23
C THR A 745 -9.54 45.99 -0.33
N ASP A 746 -9.03 45.36 0.73
CA ASP A 746 -8.13 45.99 1.70
C ASP A 746 -6.65 45.71 1.43
N GLU A 747 -6.23 44.45 1.34
CA GLU A 747 -4.81 44.10 1.23
C GLU A 747 -4.57 42.85 0.36
N VAL A 748 -3.57 42.91 -0.52
CA VAL A 748 -2.88 41.72 -1.04
C VAL A 748 -1.45 41.71 -0.53
N ARG A 749 -1.05 40.64 0.15
CA ARG A 749 0.28 40.46 0.75
C ARG A 749 0.94 39.20 0.19
N LEU A 750 2.13 39.34 -0.37
CA LEU A 750 2.94 38.27 -0.97
C LEU A 750 4.30 38.18 -0.26
N ASP A 751 4.52 37.13 0.51
CA ASP A 751 5.76 36.90 1.27
C ASP A 751 6.49 35.64 0.73
N ALA A 752 7.72 35.78 0.23
CA ALA A 752 8.56 34.64 -0.18
C ALA A 752 9.94 34.68 0.49
N LEU A 753 10.50 33.54 0.88
CA LEU A 753 11.81 33.51 1.54
C LEU A 753 12.96 33.91 0.57
N ARG A 754 12.87 33.44 -0.67
CA ARG A 754 13.95 33.47 -1.68
C ARG A 754 13.61 34.45 -2.81
N THR A 755 12.99 33.99 -3.88
CA THR A 755 12.58 34.81 -5.03
C THR A 755 11.06 34.87 -5.08
N LEU A 756 10.49 36.05 -5.26
CA LEU A 756 9.14 36.19 -5.77
C LEU A 756 9.25 36.67 -7.21
N SER A 757 8.77 35.83 -8.14
CA SER A 757 8.66 36.11 -9.56
C SER A 757 7.19 36.24 -9.92
N ALA A 758 6.77 37.44 -10.34
CA ALA A 758 5.39 37.69 -10.77
C ALA A 758 5.38 38.23 -12.20
N ASP A 759 4.70 37.49 -13.10
CA ASP A 759 4.49 37.90 -14.49
C ASP A 759 2.99 37.91 -14.83
N ASN A 760 2.50 39.05 -15.34
CA ASN A 760 1.09 39.27 -15.66
C ASN A 760 0.15 38.93 -14.47
N LEU A 761 0.59 39.34 -13.27
CA LEU A 761 -0.24 39.39 -12.05
C LEU A 761 -1.09 40.67 -12.08
N ARG A 762 -2.40 40.53 -11.89
CA ARG A 762 -3.38 41.63 -11.97
C ARG A 762 -4.14 41.79 -10.66
N PHE A 763 -4.53 43.02 -10.36
CA PHE A 763 -5.23 43.40 -9.13
C PHE A 763 -6.59 44.05 -9.43
N SER A 764 -7.52 43.96 -8.49
CA SER A 764 -8.74 44.78 -8.44
C SER A 764 -8.41 46.29 -8.35
N GLU A 765 -9.14 47.12 -9.09
CA GLU A 765 -8.90 48.59 -9.13
C GLU A 765 -9.10 49.28 -7.77
N GLU A 766 -10.01 48.75 -6.95
CA GLU A 766 -10.38 49.26 -5.61
C GLU A 766 -9.38 48.86 -4.50
N LEU A 767 -8.33 48.08 -4.81
CA LEU A 767 -7.42 47.52 -3.82
C LEU A 767 -6.61 48.60 -3.09
N ARG A 768 -6.74 48.67 -1.76
CA ARG A 768 -6.12 49.74 -0.95
C ARG A 768 -4.63 49.55 -0.69
N ALA A 769 -4.15 48.31 -0.50
CA ALA A 769 -2.76 48.03 -0.17
C ALA A 769 -2.20 46.81 -0.90
N ILE A 770 -0.93 46.92 -1.33
CA ILE A 770 -0.14 45.81 -1.90
C ILE A 770 1.19 45.72 -1.16
N HIS A 771 1.45 44.59 -0.54
CA HIS A 771 2.72 44.29 0.11
C HIS A 771 3.41 43.11 -0.60
N MET A 772 4.64 43.29 -1.06
CA MET A 772 5.46 42.22 -1.61
C MET A 772 6.81 42.18 -0.92
N ARG A 773 7.25 41.00 -0.48
CA ARG A 773 8.47 40.86 0.32
C ARG A 773 9.19 39.56 -0.04
N ALA A 774 10.39 39.67 -0.61
CA ALA A 774 11.23 38.51 -0.90
C ALA A 774 12.72 38.86 -0.95
N THR A 775 13.62 37.89 -0.74
CA THR A 775 15.08 38.15 -0.83
C THR A 775 15.42 38.80 -2.17
N THR A 776 14.84 38.32 -3.28
CA THR A 776 14.80 39.01 -4.58
C THR A 776 13.34 39.12 -5.07
N LEU A 777 12.96 40.28 -5.60
CA LEU A 777 11.66 40.56 -6.21
C LEU A 777 11.86 40.80 -7.71
N ASP A 778 11.28 39.96 -8.56
CA ASP A 778 11.33 40.08 -10.02
C ASP A 778 9.91 40.25 -10.57
N LEU A 779 9.62 41.39 -11.18
CA LEU A 779 8.25 41.77 -11.60
C LEU A 779 8.19 42.05 -13.10
N SER A 780 7.20 41.45 -13.78
CA SER A 780 6.92 41.58 -15.21
C SER A 780 5.43 41.82 -15.49
N ASN A 781 5.13 42.59 -16.54
CA ASN A 781 3.77 42.78 -17.10
C ASN A 781 2.67 43.13 -16.09
N LEU A 782 3.02 43.88 -15.04
CA LEU A 782 2.18 44.16 -13.87
C LEU A 782 1.83 45.65 -13.79
N ASP A 783 0.58 45.98 -13.52
CA ASP A 783 0.12 47.35 -13.24
C ASP A 783 -0.37 47.47 -11.79
N PHE A 784 0.27 48.34 -11.01
CA PHE A 784 -0.19 48.66 -9.66
C PHE A 784 -1.35 49.67 -9.74
N PRO A 785 -2.53 49.42 -9.14
CA PRO A 785 -3.62 50.38 -9.19
C PRO A 785 -3.21 51.73 -8.57
N GLY A 786 -3.56 52.83 -9.22
CA GLY A 786 -3.01 54.16 -8.89
C GLY A 786 -3.38 54.71 -7.51
N GLN A 787 -4.36 54.11 -6.84
CA GLN A 787 -4.76 54.43 -5.45
C GLN A 787 -4.14 53.49 -4.42
N SER A 788 -3.62 52.32 -4.81
CA SER A 788 -3.05 51.33 -3.89
C SER A 788 -1.76 51.85 -3.27
N ALA A 789 -1.63 51.75 -1.94
CA ALA A 789 -0.36 51.92 -1.26
C ALA A 789 0.51 50.66 -1.48
N VAL A 790 1.59 50.80 -2.27
CA VAL A 790 2.47 49.68 -2.63
C VAL A 790 3.76 49.72 -1.82
N ARG A 791 4.12 48.60 -1.20
CA ARG A 791 5.39 48.41 -0.51
C ARG A 791 6.08 47.14 -1.02
N LEU A 792 7.30 47.31 -1.52
CA LEU A 792 8.16 46.25 -2.07
C LEU A 792 9.43 46.13 -1.21
N GLU A 793 9.59 45.03 -0.47
CA GLU A 793 10.73 44.82 0.43
C GLU A 793 11.66 43.70 -0.07
N SER A 794 12.96 43.97 -0.13
CA SER A 794 13.98 42.96 -0.49
C SER A 794 15.23 43.06 0.36
N LEU A 795 16.11 42.06 0.32
CA LEU A 795 17.27 41.95 1.20
C LEU A 795 18.18 43.21 1.15
N LYS A 796 18.36 43.80 -0.03
CA LYS A 796 19.18 45.01 -0.26
C LYS A 796 18.32 46.24 -0.58
N GLY A 797 17.01 46.07 -0.79
CA GLY A 797 16.07 47.11 -1.19
C GLY A 797 16.39 47.71 -2.56
N GLY A 798 15.91 48.92 -2.80
CA GLY A 798 16.17 49.67 -4.03
C GLY A 798 17.61 50.15 -4.15
N PHE A 799 18.03 50.43 -5.38
CA PHE A 799 19.18 51.30 -5.65
C PHE A 799 18.91 52.69 -5.06
N ASP A 800 19.94 53.27 -4.45
CA ASP A 800 19.90 54.54 -3.71
C ASP A 800 18.80 54.61 -2.63
N GLY A 801 18.32 53.45 -2.16
CA GLY A 801 17.23 53.34 -1.18
C GLY A 801 15.84 53.66 -1.74
N LYS A 802 15.66 53.73 -3.07
CA LYS A 802 14.41 54.21 -3.69
C LYS A 802 14.01 53.50 -4.99
N TYR A 803 14.94 53.28 -5.91
CA TYR A 803 14.61 52.82 -7.27
C TYR A 803 14.81 51.31 -7.44
N PRO A 804 14.01 50.60 -8.24
CA PRO A 804 14.28 49.22 -8.62
C PRO A 804 15.44 49.15 -9.64
N SER A 805 15.83 47.94 -10.08
CA SER A 805 16.44 47.82 -11.41
C SER A 805 15.36 48.00 -12.50
N PHE A 806 15.76 48.42 -13.70
CA PHE A 806 14.85 48.54 -14.84
C PHE A 806 15.38 47.74 -16.04
N GLY A 807 14.56 46.84 -16.58
CA GLY A 807 14.91 45.97 -17.70
C GLY A 807 15.69 44.72 -17.28
N SER A 808 15.38 43.58 -17.89
CA SER A 808 16.02 42.27 -17.65
C SER A 808 17.56 42.28 -17.62
N PRO A 809 18.29 43.02 -18.49
CA PRO A 809 19.76 43.08 -18.44
C PRO A 809 20.34 43.70 -17.17
N ASN A 810 19.54 44.47 -16.41
CA ASN A 810 19.96 45.14 -15.18
C ASN A 810 19.51 44.41 -13.90
N ARG A 811 18.87 43.23 -14.02
CA ARG A 811 18.34 42.45 -12.89
C ARG A 811 19.41 42.18 -11.83
N ALA A 812 19.12 42.51 -10.58
CA ALA A 812 20.06 42.40 -9.48
C ALA A 812 19.58 41.45 -8.37
N TYR A 813 20.35 40.38 -8.12
CA TYR A 813 20.08 39.45 -7.02
C TYR A 813 20.08 40.16 -5.65
N GLY A 814 19.04 39.93 -4.86
CA GLY A 814 18.85 40.55 -3.55
C GLY A 814 18.10 41.89 -3.57
N ARG A 815 17.51 42.31 -4.70
CA ARG A 815 16.84 43.60 -4.90
C ARG A 815 15.42 43.45 -5.44
N VAL A 816 14.72 44.58 -5.58
CA VAL A 816 13.53 44.74 -6.43
C VAL A 816 13.96 45.07 -7.85
N ASN A 817 13.47 44.29 -8.81
CA ASN A 817 13.79 44.38 -10.22
C ASN A 817 12.48 44.50 -11.03
N PHE A 818 12.31 45.60 -11.76
CA PHE A 818 11.25 45.72 -12.76
C PHE A 818 11.81 45.21 -14.08
N ILE A 819 11.45 43.97 -14.43
CA ILE A 819 12.04 43.21 -15.53
C ILE A 819 11.48 43.70 -16.86
N GLU A 820 10.16 43.74 -17.00
CA GLU A 820 9.47 44.18 -18.21
C GLU A 820 8.09 44.79 -17.91
N ASN A 821 7.70 45.86 -18.62
CA ASN A 821 6.32 46.37 -18.67
C ASN A 821 5.61 46.59 -17.31
N VAL A 822 6.35 46.93 -16.24
CA VAL A 822 5.78 47.29 -14.93
C VAL A 822 5.20 48.71 -14.97
N ARG A 823 4.04 48.94 -14.35
CA ARG A 823 3.26 50.18 -14.41
C ARG A 823 2.69 50.60 -13.05
N SER A 824 2.27 51.85 -12.94
CA SER A 824 1.35 52.31 -11.89
C SER A 824 0.25 53.22 -12.47
N GLY A 825 -1.00 52.86 -12.22
CA GLY A 825 -2.19 53.54 -12.74
C GLY A 825 -2.18 53.66 -14.27
N GLY A 826 -1.77 52.60 -14.98
CA GLY A 826 -1.64 52.60 -16.44
C GLY A 826 -0.31 53.15 -16.99
N ASN A 827 0.46 53.87 -16.17
CA ASN A 827 1.67 54.57 -16.61
C ASN A 827 2.93 53.69 -16.42
N PRO A 828 3.76 53.48 -17.45
CA PRO A 828 4.90 52.58 -17.36
C PRO A 828 6.06 53.14 -16.54
N LEU A 829 6.71 52.28 -15.76
CA LEU A 829 7.79 52.60 -14.81
C LEU A 829 9.10 51.95 -15.29
N PHE A 830 9.73 52.53 -16.32
CA PHE A 830 10.88 51.93 -17.02
C PHE A 830 12.21 52.66 -16.79
N ASP A 831 12.19 53.79 -16.09
CA ASP A 831 13.38 54.54 -15.69
C ASP A 831 13.13 55.36 -14.41
N ARG A 832 14.14 56.09 -13.92
CA ARG A 832 14.00 56.92 -12.72
C ARG A 832 13.01 58.09 -12.88
N SER A 833 12.88 58.63 -14.09
CA SER A 833 12.05 59.81 -14.37
C SER A 833 10.56 59.46 -14.38
N SER A 834 10.22 58.36 -15.05
CA SER A 834 8.87 57.75 -15.02
C SER A 834 8.50 57.27 -13.62
N PHE A 835 9.43 56.64 -12.89
CA PHE A 835 9.23 56.27 -11.49
C PHE A 835 8.94 57.49 -10.59
N ASP A 836 9.68 58.59 -10.75
CA ASP A 836 9.47 59.81 -9.94
C ASP A 836 8.19 60.59 -10.30
N LEU A 837 7.71 60.47 -11.55
CA LEU A 837 6.48 61.12 -11.99
C LEU A 837 5.23 60.33 -11.58
N HIS A 838 5.24 59.01 -11.76
CA HIS A 838 4.07 58.13 -11.65
C HIS A 838 4.12 57.14 -10.48
N GLY A 839 5.29 56.60 -10.13
CA GLY A 839 5.48 55.59 -9.07
C GLY A 839 5.37 56.11 -7.64
N LYS A 840 4.66 57.21 -7.39
CA LYS A 840 4.58 57.90 -6.08
C LYS A 840 3.89 57.08 -4.99
N ASN A 841 3.07 56.11 -5.39
CA ASN A 841 2.43 55.14 -4.52
C ASN A 841 3.32 53.91 -4.23
N VAL A 842 4.48 53.78 -4.90
CA VAL A 842 5.41 52.65 -4.76
C VAL A 842 6.57 53.02 -3.84
N SER A 843 6.64 52.35 -2.69
CA SER A 843 7.74 52.42 -1.74
C SER A 843 8.62 51.17 -1.82
N ILE A 844 9.94 51.33 -1.82
CA ILE A 844 10.90 50.21 -1.89
C ILE A 844 11.75 50.17 -0.62
N GLY A 845 11.53 49.16 0.21
CA GLY A 845 12.17 48.97 1.52
C GLY A 845 13.25 47.89 1.53
N LYS A 846 13.91 47.76 2.69
CA LYS A 846 14.72 46.58 3.04
C LYS A 846 13.94 45.71 4.01
N ILE A 847 14.07 44.38 3.88
CA ILE A 847 13.54 43.44 4.87
C ILE A 847 14.16 43.74 6.24
N PRO A 848 13.38 43.96 7.31
CA PRO A 848 13.92 44.19 8.65
C PRO A 848 14.56 42.92 9.24
N GLY A 849 15.72 43.06 9.88
CA GLY A 849 16.24 42.06 10.82
C GLY A 849 16.81 40.76 10.23
N ARG A 850 17.42 40.80 9.04
CA ARG A 850 18.23 39.71 8.47
C ARG A 850 19.59 40.22 8.00
#